data_AF-A0A8C4HJC2-F1
#
_entry.id   AF-A0A8C4HJC2-F1
#
_cell.length_a   1.000
_cell.length_b   1.000
_cell.length_c   1.000
_cell.angle_alpha   90.00
_cell.angle_beta   90.00
_cell.angle_gamma   90.00
#
_symmetry.space_group_name_H-M   'P 1'
#
loop_
_entity.id
_entity.type
_entity.pdbx_description
1 polymer ?
#
loop_
_entity_poly.entity_id
_entity_poly.type
_entity_poly.pdbx_seq_one_letter_code
_entity_poly.pdbx_strand_id
1 'polypeptide(L)'
;MVGSSAIRPAGYSRWFKQWKKYVGFDSWDMYNVGERSLYPGPIDNSGLFSDQETQALKEHLIDELDYVLVPTEAWNKLVSWYGCLDGQRPIVRKVVEHGMFVKHCKVEVYLLELNLCENDNMDNVVTRHFSKADTIDTIEKEMRTLFNIPSEKETRLWNKYMSNTYEQLNKPDSTVQDAGLFQGQVLVIERKNEDGTWPRQLQLSFRVSCHAFGVLCSLNHFLFLLFQCLSNASPLTEYFLNDQYEAEINRENPLGMRGEIAEAYADLVKQMWLSRSSYVAPRTFKTQVGRFAPQFSGYQQQDSQELLAFLLDGLHEDLNRVKKKPYLALRDAEGRPDEIVAKEAWTNHRLRNDSIIVDIFHGLFKSTLVCPECSKVSVTFDPFCYLTLPLPMKKDRTMEVFLVRSDPQSRPTQYRVVVPKLGTVTDLCSTLSKLCGFPPENMVVADVYNHRFHKIYRRDDGLNQIMEKDDIFVYEVQEEDSERMNLPVYFRERHSKHAGSSSSTMLFGQPLLITVPRQNLIADVLYDKILERIGPEPENGHSEEDEEDTSDLENGSKRDVAKQCSSPAKLFTFSIVNSYGTANISPLPCDGNVLKLNPHSTVAIDWDTESKKLCYDEQEAEAYEKHESMLQPQKKKATVALRECIELFTTMETLGEHDPWYCPTCKKHQQATKKFDLWSLPRILVVHLKRFSYNRCWRDKLDTVVDFPIRDLNMSEFVCDPKAGPYIYDLIAVSNHYGGMGGGHYTAYGKNKVDGKWYYFDDSSVSSATEDQIVTKAAYVLFYQRRDEEAPSKPQPSASLGGAPEAADDHMDTN
;
A
#
# COMPACT_ATOMS: atom_id res chain seq x y z
N MET A 1 1.38 -37.36 13.02
CA MET A 1 1.56 -37.27 14.48
C MET A 1 2.99 -36.83 14.75
N VAL A 2 3.19 -35.54 15.02
CA VAL A 2 4.45 -35.01 15.56
C VAL A 2 4.04 -34.36 16.88
N GLY A 3 4.61 -34.84 17.97
CA GLY A 3 4.19 -34.52 19.33
C GLY A 3 4.28 -33.02 19.65
N SER A 4 3.22 -32.55 20.30
CA SER A 4 3.13 -31.29 21.03
C SER A 4 4.10 -31.26 22.20
N SER A 5 5.39 -30.97 21.93
CA SER A 5 6.42 -30.48 22.88
C SER A 5 7.82 -30.44 22.27
N ALA A 6 7.96 -30.04 21.00
CA ALA A 6 9.29 -29.92 20.40
C ALA A 6 10.04 -28.69 20.97
N ILE A 7 10.94 -28.90 21.91
CA ILE A 7 11.93 -27.90 22.33
C ILE A 7 12.97 -27.74 21.22
N ARG A 8 13.23 -26.50 20.79
CA ARG A 8 14.31 -26.19 19.82
C ARG A 8 15.29 -25.20 20.43
N PRO A 9 16.57 -25.56 20.58
CA PRO A 9 17.62 -24.62 20.95
C PRO A 9 17.84 -23.59 19.83
N ALA A 10 17.97 -22.32 20.21
CA ALA A 10 18.43 -21.26 19.31
C ALA A 10 19.96 -21.14 19.40
N GLY A 11 20.64 -21.26 18.26
CA GLY A 11 22.08 -20.99 18.14
C GLY A 11 22.34 -19.69 17.38
N TYR A 12 23.42 -18.97 17.70
CA TYR A 12 23.79 -17.74 17.01
C TYR A 12 24.08 -17.98 15.52
N SER A 13 23.37 -17.25 14.64
CA SER A 13 23.37 -17.46 13.19
C SER A 13 24.76 -17.30 12.56
N ARG A 14 25.61 -16.43 13.13
CA ARG A 14 26.99 -16.23 12.66
C ARG A 14 27.85 -17.48 12.82
N TRP A 15 27.78 -18.14 13.99
CA TRP A 15 28.49 -19.39 14.22
C TRP A 15 27.97 -20.50 13.30
N PHE A 16 26.65 -20.59 13.15
CA PHE A 16 26.02 -21.60 12.30
C PHE A 16 26.35 -21.42 10.80
N LYS A 17 26.40 -20.19 10.29
CA LYS A 17 26.83 -19.87 8.92
C LYS A 17 28.29 -20.23 8.69
N GLN A 18 29.16 -20.05 9.68
CA GLN A 18 30.56 -20.45 9.60
C GLN A 18 30.72 -21.98 9.62
N TRP A 19 29.96 -22.68 10.48
CA TRP A 19 29.90 -24.14 10.49
C TRP A 19 29.44 -24.71 9.14
N LYS A 20 28.38 -24.15 8.53
CA LYS A 20 27.90 -24.56 7.19
C LYS A 20 28.97 -24.41 6.10
N LYS A 21 29.78 -23.35 6.16
CA LYS A 21 30.93 -23.16 5.24
C LYS A 21 32.02 -24.19 5.48
N TYR A 22 32.35 -24.46 6.74
CA TYR A 22 33.39 -25.44 7.11
C TYR A 22 33.05 -26.87 6.64
N VAL A 23 31.79 -27.28 6.76
CA VAL A 23 31.32 -28.62 6.34
C VAL A 23 30.87 -28.70 4.88
N GLY A 24 30.90 -27.58 4.14
CA GLY A 24 30.55 -27.54 2.71
C GLY A 24 29.06 -27.65 2.38
N PHE A 25 28.16 -27.23 3.28
CA PHE A 25 26.71 -27.44 3.14
C PHE A 25 26.05 -26.55 2.05
N ASP A 26 26.53 -25.32 1.85
CA ASP A 26 25.92 -24.32 0.94
C ASP A 26 26.86 -23.89 -0.23
N SER A 27 27.94 -24.63 -0.51
CA SER A 27 28.96 -24.28 -1.52
C SER A 27 28.97 -25.26 -2.69
N TRP A 28 28.96 -24.77 -3.93
CA TRP A 28 29.25 -25.58 -5.13
C TRP A 28 30.75 -25.88 -5.29
N ASP A 29 31.59 -25.20 -4.50
CA ASP A 29 33.05 -25.31 -4.50
C ASP A 29 33.50 -26.19 -3.33
N MET A 30 33.92 -27.43 -3.62
CA MET A 30 34.35 -28.42 -2.62
C MET A 30 35.80 -28.24 -2.13
N TYR A 31 36.53 -27.23 -2.64
CA TYR A 31 37.97 -27.08 -2.39
C TYR A 31 38.34 -26.66 -0.95
N ASN A 32 37.43 -26.01 -0.21
CA ASN A 32 37.74 -25.44 1.12
C ASN A 32 37.06 -26.20 2.29
N VAL A 33 36.52 -27.40 2.05
CA VAL A 33 35.88 -28.21 3.09
C VAL A 33 36.92 -28.74 4.07
N GLY A 34 36.72 -28.52 5.38
CA GLY A 34 37.64 -28.95 6.42
C GLY A 34 38.89 -28.08 6.60
N GLU A 35 38.96 -26.90 5.97
CA GLU A 35 40.08 -25.98 6.12
C GLU A 35 40.17 -25.43 7.55
N ARG A 36 41.36 -25.50 8.17
CA ARG A 36 41.59 -25.12 9.58
C ARG A 36 41.26 -23.65 9.87
N SER A 37 41.43 -22.78 8.87
CA SER A 37 41.12 -21.34 8.94
C SER A 37 39.62 -21.05 9.07
N LEU A 38 38.77 -21.99 8.64
CA LEU A 38 37.32 -21.88 8.66
C LEU A 38 36.66 -22.63 9.82
N TYR A 39 37.44 -23.28 10.68
CA TYR A 39 36.95 -24.02 11.84
C TYR A 39 36.11 -23.10 12.75
N PRO A 40 34.84 -23.44 13.07
CA PRO A 40 33.92 -22.53 13.73
C PRO A 40 34.19 -22.34 15.23
N GLY A 41 35.02 -23.18 15.87
CA GLY A 41 35.25 -23.12 17.32
C GLY A 41 34.03 -23.54 18.16
N PRO A 42 34.06 -23.34 19.50
CA PRO A 42 32.92 -23.63 20.36
C PRO A 42 31.73 -22.74 20.02
N ILE A 43 30.51 -23.25 20.25
CA ILE A 43 29.29 -22.49 20.00
C ILE A 43 29.28 -21.25 20.91
N ASP A 44 29.15 -20.08 20.28
CA ASP A 44 29.08 -18.79 20.96
C ASP A 44 27.72 -18.11 20.74
N ASN A 45 26.92 -18.06 21.79
CA ASN A 45 25.62 -17.39 21.82
C ASN A 45 25.68 -15.97 22.39
N SER A 46 26.86 -15.42 22.69
CA SER A 46 27.03 -14.10 23.31
C SER A 46 26.31 -12.98 22.56
N GLY A 47 26.27 -13.08 21.22
CA GLY A 47 25.60 -12.12 20.33
C GLY A 47 24.09 -12.03 20.53
N LEU A 48 23.45 -13.04 21.13
CA LEU A 48 22.00 -13.11 21.36
C LEU A 48 21.57 -12.48 22.70
N PHE A 49 22.49 -12.26 23.63
CA PHE A 49 22.18 -11.77 24.97
C PHE A 49 22.32 -10.25 25.09
N SER A 50 21.34 -9.59 25.71
CA SER A 50 21.42 -8.18 26.13
C SER A 50 22.24 -8.04 27.42
N ASP A 51 22.21 -9.05 28.28
CA ASP A 51 23.00 -9.16 29.49
C ASP A 51 23.60 -10.58 29.61
N GLN A 52 24.91 -10.64 29.79
CA GLN A 52 25.68 -11.89 29.84
C GLN A 52 25.53 -12.63 31.18
N GLU A 53 25.23 -11.94 32.28
CA GLU A 53 25.09 -12.57 33.60
C GLU A 53 23.71 -13.22 33.76
N THR A 54 22.65 -12.52 33.35
CA THR A 54 21.27 -13.04 33.41
C THR A 54 20.89 -13.89 32.19
N GLN A 55 21.71 -13.89 31.14
CA GLN A 55 21.41 -14.50 29.83
C GLN A 55 20.08 -14.00 29.23
N ALA A 56 19.68 -12.76 29.54
CA ALA A 56 18.52 -12.12 28.94
C ALA A 56 18.74 -11.93 27.44
N LEU A 57 17.73 -12.25 26.60
CA LEU A 57 17.86 -12.05 25.16
C LEU A 57 17.76 -10.57 24.78
N LYS A 58 18.47 -10.18 23.72
CA LYS A 58 18.21 -8.92 23.02
C LYS A 58 16.79 -8.91 22.47
N GLU A 59 16.18 -7.74 22.41
CA GLU A 59 14.89 -7.54 21.76
C GLU A 59 15.02 -7.61 20.23
N HIS A 60 13.93 -7.93 19.54
CA HIS A 60 13.82 -7.92 18.07
C HIS A 60 14.76 -8.85 17.29
N LEU A 61 15.19 -9.98 17.87
CA LEU A 61 15.98 -10.99 17.16
C LEU A 61 15.17 -11.62 16.00
N ILE A 62 15.81 -11.72 14.84
CA ILE A 62 15.21 -12.20 13.59
C ILE A 62 15.73 -13.61 13.29
N ASP A 63 14.82 -14.53 12.92
CA ASP A 63 15.16 -15.90 12.52
C ASP A 63 16.00 -15.90 11.23
N GLU A 64 16.95 -16.84 11.13
CA GLU A 64 18.00 -16.98 10.11
C GLU A 64 18.99 -15.81 9.97
N LEU A 65 18.65 -14.61 10.46
CA LEU A 65 19.55 -13.46 10.52
C LEU A 65 20.41 -13.50 11.78
N ASP A 66 19.77 -13.53 12.96
CA ASP A 66 20.42 -13.43 14.25
C ASP A 66 20.58 -14.78 14.94
N TYR A 67 19.56 -15.65 14.87
CA TYR A 67 19.61 -17.02 15.40
C TYR A 67 19.11 -18.04 14.38
N VAL A 68 19.45 -19.31 14.61
CA VAL A 68 18.94 -20.45 13.85
C VAL A 68 18.36 -21.48 14.81
N LEU A 69 17.17 -21.97 14.49
CA LEU A 69 16.48 -23.00 15.27
C LEU A 69 16.97 -24.39 14.88
N VAL A 70 17.58 -25.09 15.82
CA VAL A 70 18.11 -26.43 15.61
C VAL A 70 17.27 -27.44 16.41
N PRO A 71 16.96 -28.64 15.89
CA PRO A 71 16.35 -29.70 16.70
C PRO A 71 17.22 -30.05 17.91
N THR A 72 16.62 -30.38 19.05
CA THR A 72 17.36 -30.71 20.29
C THR A 72 18.41 -31.80 20.08
N GLU A 73 18.11 -32.84 19.29
CA GLU A 73 19.06 -33.91 18.98
C GLU A 73 20.28 -33.41 18.20
N ALA A 74 20.07 -32.51 17.23
CA ALA A 74 21.14 -31.91 16.44
C ALA A 74 21.97 -30.93 17.28
N TRP A 75 21.34 -30.17 18.17
CA TRP A 75 22.03 -29.30 19.13
C TRP A 75 22.96 -30.11 20.04
N ASN A 76 22.48 -31.20 20.63
CA ASN A 76 23.29 -32.05 21.50
C ASN A 76 24.52 -32.63 20.78
N LYS A 77 24.36 -33.01 19.50
CA LYS A 77 25.48 -33.45 18.67
C LYS A 77 26.48 -32.33 18.39
N LEU A 78 26.02 -31.13 18.04
CA LEU A 78 26.89 -29.98 17.80
C LEU A 78 27.69 -29.58 19.05
N VAL A 79 27.04 -29.55 20.22
CA VAL A 79 27.73 -29.31 21.50
C VAL A 79 28.74 -30.41 21.80
N SER A 80 28.41 -31.68 21.55
CA SER A 80 29.34 -32.80 21.75
C SER A 80 30.56 -32.74 20.82
N TRP A 81 30.42 -32.18 19.60
CA TRP A 81 31.49 -32.14 18.60
C TRP A 81 32.38 -30.90 18.71
N TYR A 82 31.80 -29.75 19.06
CA TYR A 82 32.51 -28.46 19.02
C TYR A 82 32.61 -27.78 20.39
N GLY A 83 31.87 -28.25 21.40
CA GLY A 83 31.75 -27.59 22.69
C GLY A 83 30.84 -26.35 22.65
N CYS A 84 30.55 -25.81 23.83
CA CYS A 84 29.86 -24.53 24.02
C CYS A 84 30.73 -23.66 24.91
N LEU A 85 30.70 -22.34 24.71
CA LEU A 85 31.52 -21.41 25.50
C LEU A 85 31.17 -21.50 27.00
N ASP A 86 32.18 -21.45 27.87
CA ASP A 86 32.02 -21.67 29.32
C ASP A 86 31.02 -20.67 29.93
N GLY A 87 30.08 -21.19 30.73
CA GLY A 87 29.02 -20.42 31.38
C GLY A 87 27.73 -20.25 30.56
N GLN A 88 27.72 -20.60 29.26
CA GLN A 88 26.51 -20.47 28.44
C GLN A 88 25.61 -21.71 28.52
N ARG A 89 24.32 -21.51 28.86
CA ARG A 89 23.29 -22.57 28.81
C ARG A 89 22.56 -22.62 27.46
N PRO A 90 22.00 -23.77 27.06
CA PRO A 90 21.16 -23.88 25.86
C PRO A 90 19.93 -22.95 25.92
N ILE A 91 19.71 -22.16 24.88
CA ILE A 91 18.54 -21.26 24.77
C ILE A 91 17.35 -22.05 24.25
N VAL A 92 16.66 -22.74 25.15
CA VAL A 92 15.49 -23.60 24.86
C VAL A 92 14.26 -22.76 24.54
N ARG A 93 13.61 -23.03 23.40
CA ARG A 93 12.36 -22.37 23.01
C ARG A 93 11.23 -23.37 22.80
N LYS A 94 10.02 -23.01 23.26
CA LYS A 94 8.79 -23.78 23.04
C LYS A 94 8.26 -23.49 21.65
N VAL A 95 7.90 -24.54 20.92
CA VAL A 95 7.10 -24.46 19.71
C VAL A 95 5.64 -24.36 20.14
N VAL A 96 4.98 -23.27 19.74
CA VAL A 96 3.54 -23.06 19.91
C VAL A 96 2.84 -23.18 18.56
N GLU A 97 1.63 -23.73 18.57
CA GLU A 97 0.80 -23.82 17.37
C GLU A 97 0.15 -22.46 17.12
N HIS A 98 0.40 -21.89 15.94
CA HIS A 98 -0.07 -20.57 15.53
C HIS A 98 -1.09 -20.70 14.40
N GLY A 99 -2.30 -20.17 14.58
CA GLY A 99 -3.38 -20.20 13.60
C GLY A 99 -4.56 -21.08 14.03
N MET A 100 -5.79 -20.58 13.85
CA MET A 100 -7.02 -21.24 14.32
C MET A 100 -7.52 -22.37 13.41
N PHE A 101 -7.15 -22.36 12.12
CA PHE A 101 -7.66 -23.31 11.11
C PHE A 101 -6.54 -24.07 10.38
N VAL A 102 -5.38 -23.44 10.19
CA VAL A 102 -4.13 -24.10 9.78
C VAL A 102 -3.10 -23.81 10.87
N LYS A 103 -2.77 -24.83 11.66
CA LYS A 103 -1.82 -24.72 12.76
C LYS A 103 -0.40 -24.72 12.22
N HIS A 104 0.23 -23.55 12.17
CA HIS A 104 1.66 -23.41 11.88
C HIS A 104 2.45 -23.48 13.19
N CYS A 105 3.34 -24.45 13.32
CA CYS A 105 4.28 -24.49 14.44
C CYS A 105 5.22 -23.28 14.36
N LYS A 106 5.08 -22.31 15.27
CA LYS A 106 5.95 -21.15 15.40
C LYS A 106 6.68 -21.20 16.73
N VAL A 107 7.97 -20.90 16.74
CA VAL A 107 8.77 -20.85 17.98
C VAL A 107 8.54 -19.51 18.68
N GLU A 108 8.18 -19.56 19.97
CA GLU A 108 7.96 -18.36 20.79
C GLU A 108 9.30 -17.85 21.35
N VAL A 109 9.82 -16.76 20.76
CA VAL A 109 11.12 -16.17 21.14
C VAL A 109 10.99 -15.10 22.25
N TYR A 110 9.81 -14.49 22.40
CA TYR A 110 9.52 -13.53 23.46
C TYR A 110 8.17 -13.85 24.08
N LEU A 111 8.10 -13.83 25.41
CA LEU A 111 6.84 -13.89 26.15
C LEU A 111 6.14 -12.53 26.04
N LEU A 112 4.81 -12.55 26.09
CA LEU A 112 3.99 -11.35 26.06
C LEU A 112 4.10 -10.61 27.38
N GLU A 113 4.50 -9.35 27.34
CA GLU A 113 4.50 -8.48 28.52
C GLU A 113 3.10 -7.88 28.72
N LEU A 114 2.51 -8.07 29.89
CA LEU A 114 1.21 -7.54 30.29
C LEU A 114 1.35 -6.70 31.56
N ASN A 115 0.62 -5.59 31.60
CA ASN A 115 0.60 -4.63 32.69
C ASN A 115 -0.63 -4.89 33.56
N LEU A 116 -0.45 -5.32 34.80
CA LEU A 116 -1.52 -5.76 35.69
C LEU A 116 -1.78 -4.69 36.75
N CYS A 117 -3.05 -4.30 36.99
CA CYS A 117 -3.41 -3.41 38.08
C CYS A 117 -4.78 -3.72 38.68
N GLU A 118 -5.07 -3.12 39.83
CA GLU A 118 -6.37 -3.23 40.49
C GLU A 118 -7.28 -2.07 40.12
N ASN A 119 -8.59 -2.31 40.07
CA ASN A 119 -9.56 -1.26 39.80
C ASN A 119 -9.53 -0.14 40.86
N ASP A 120 -9.21 -0.47 42.11
CA ASP A 120 -9.17 0.47 43.24
C ASP A 120 -7.89 1.34 43.25
N ASN A 121 -6.83 0.88 42.58
CA ASN A 121 -5.55 1.59 42.50
C ASN A 121 -4.89 1.38 41.12
N MET A 122 -5.37 2.18 40.17
CA MET A 122 -4.96 2.08 38.76
C MET A 122 -3.55 2.62 38.47
N ASP A 123 -2.93 3.33 39.43
CA ASP A 123 -1.58 3.86 39.30
C ASP A 123 -0.51 2.83 39.69
N ASN A 124 -0.89 1.78 40.43
CA ASN A 124 -0.02 0.68 40.80
C ASN A 124 -0.01 -0.41 39.70
N VAL A 125 0.75 -0.16 38.63
CA VAL A 125 0.90 -1.09 37.50
C VAL A 125 2.08 -2.02 37.73
N VAL A 126 1.83 -3.34 37.69
CA VAL A 126 2.83 -4.39 37.83
C VAL A 126 2.97 -5.15 36.52
N THR A 127 4.19 -5.18 35.98
CA THR A 127 4.47 -5.85 34.70
C THR A 127 4.79 -7.34 34.90
N ARG A 128 4.16 -8.21 34.11
CA ARG A 128 4.34 -9.67 34.11
C ARG A 128 4.41 -10.24 32.69
N HIS A 129 5.02 -11.42 32.57
CA HIS A 129 5.26 -12.08 31.29
C HIS A 129 4.44 -13.35 31.18
N PHE A 130 3.68 -13.49 30.08
CA PHE A 130 2.81 -14.64 29.82
C PHE A 130 3.09 -15.22 28.42
N SER A 131 2.96 -16.54 28.27
CA SER A 131 2.98 -17.19 26.97
C SER A 131 1.66 -16.93 26.23
N LYS A 132 1.71 -16.91 24.91
CA LYS A 132 0.50 -16.88 24.06
C LYS A 132 -0.46 -18.05 24.31
N ALA A 133 0.06 -19.16 24.85
CA ALA A 133 -0.72 -20.35 25.19
C ALA A 133 -1.24 -20.36 26.63
N ASP A 134 -0.83 -19.41 27.48
CA ASP A 134 -1.37 -19.30 28.84
C ASP A 134 -2.85 -18.91 28.77
N THR A 135 -3.64 -19.36 29.74
CA THR A 135 -5.08 -19.07 29.79
C THR A 135 -5.37 -17.79 30.54
N ILE A 136 -6.54 -17.20 30.29
CA ILE A 136 -7.03 -16.07 31.07
C ILE A 136 -7.14 -16.43 32.58
N ASP A 137 -7.52 -17.65 32.92
CA ASP A 137 -7.50 -18.16 34.30
C ASP A 137 -6.10 -18.12 34.94
N THR A 138 -5.06 -18.40 34.16
CA THR A 138 -3.67 -18.33 34.64
C THR A 138 -3.28 -16.89 35.00
N ILE A 139 -3.68 -15.93 34.16
CA ILE A 139 -3.49 -14.50 34.44
C ILE A 139 -4.27 -14.06 35.68
N GLU A 140 -5.51 -14.51 35.82
CA GLU A 140 -6.35 -14.16 36.98
C GLU A 140 -5.75 -14.68 38.29
N LYS A 141 -5.25 -15.93 38.31
CA LYS A 141 -4.57 -16.52 39.48
C LYS A 141 -3.29 -15.76 39.86
N GLU A 142 -2.51 -15.34 38.86
CA GLU A 142 -1.33 -14.50 39.07
C GLU A 142 -1.73 -13.14 39.67
N MET A 143 -2.75 -12.48 39.12
CA MET A 143 -3.27 -11.21 39.67
C MET A 143 -3.81 -11.36 41.09
N ARG A 144 -4.52 -12.45 41.40
CA ARG A 144 -5.00 -12.73 42.76
C ARG A 144 -3.85 -12.87 43.76
N THR A 145 -2.75 -13.49 43.35
CA THR A 145 -1.54 -13.64 44.17
C THR A 145 -0.83 -12.30 44.34
N LEU A 146 -0.68 -11.53 43.26
CA LEU A 146 0.01 -10.23 43.28
C LEU A 146 -0.70 -9.18 44.14
N PHE A 147 -2.03 -9.20 44.14
CA PHE A 147 -2.85 -8.21 44.83
C PHE A 147 -3.47 -8.72 46.14
N ASN A 148 -3.09 -9.91 46.62
CA ASN A 148 -3.60 -10.53 47.84
C ASN A 148 -5.14 -10.63 47.87
N ILE A 149 -5.75 -11.10 46.78
CA ILE A 149 -7.20 -11.32 46.66
C ILE A 149 -7.54 -12.73 47.14
N PRO A 150 -8.42 -12.90 48.16
CA PRO A 150 -8.88 -14.24 48.58
C PRO A 150 -9.60 -14.99 47.45
N SER A 151 -9.41 -16.31 47.38
CA SER A 151 -10.08 -17.19 46.41
C SER A 151 -11.61 -17.16 46.51
N GLU A 152 -12.13 -16.86 47.70
CA GLU A 152 -13.57 -16.78 47.99
C GLU A 152 -14.25 -15.53 47.37
N LYS A 153 -13.48 -14.50 46.98
CA LYS A 153 -14.02 -13.26 46.42
C LYS A 153 -14.22 -13.39 44.90
N GLU A 154 -15.44 -13.08 44.45
CA GLU A 154 -15.75 -12.92 43.03
C GLU A 154 -14.97 -11.74 42.44
N THR A 155 -14.27 -11.99 41.32
CA THR A 155 -13.56 -10.96 40.57
C THR A 155 -13.98 -10.97 39.12
N ARG A 156 -13.78 -9.83 38.45
CA ARG A 156 -13.89 -9.70 36.99
C ARG A 156 -12.57 -9.20 36.45
N LEU A 157 -12.11 -9.82 35.37
CA LEU A 157 -10.94 -9.37 34.67
C LEU A 157 -11.35 -8.50 33.48
N TRP A 158 -10.72 -7.34 33.38
CA TRP A 158 -10.98 -6.35 32.35
C TRP A 158 -9.71 -6.08 31.57
N ASN A 159 -9.84 -6.05 30.26
CA ASN A 159 -8.82 -5.57 29.36
C ASN A 159 -9.00 -4.07 29.11
N LYS A 160 -8.04 -3.25 29.53
CA LYS A 160 -8.06 -1.79 29.41
C LYS A 160 -7.21 -1.34 28.23
N TYR A 161 -7.86 -0.77 27.24
CA TYR A 161 -7.18 -0.25 26.03
C TYR A 161 -6.76 1.22 26.15
N MET A 162 -7.60 2.06 26.77
CA MET A 162 -7.43 3.52 26.91
C MET A 162 -8.04 3.96 28.26
N SER A 163 -8.03 5.25 28.61
CA SER A 163 -8.52 5.76 29.90
C SER A 163 -9.94 5.29 30.28
N ASN A 164 -10.85 5.13 29.31
CA ASN A 164 -12.27 4.82 29.57
C ASN A 164 -12.84 3.57 28.85
N THR A 165 -12.04 2.77 28.15
CA THR A 165 -12.54 1.59 27.40
C THR A 165 -12.04 0.29 28.02
N TYR A 166 -12.99 -0.55 28.44
CA TYR A 166 -12.77 -1.82 29.11
C TYR A 166 -13.53 -2.93 28.39
N GLU A 167 -12.87 -4.05 28.12
CA GLU A 167 -13.49 -5.28 27.63
C GLU A 167 -13.43 -6.36 28.71
N GLN A 168 -14.53 -7.04 28.98
CA GLN A 168 -14.54 -8.09 29.99
C GLN A 168 -13.98 -9.40 29.41
N LEU A 169 -12.94 -9.94 30.05
CA LEU A 169 -12.39 -11.25 29.71
C LEU A 169 -13.21 -12.33 30.45
N ASN A 170 -14.30 -12.78 29.84
CA ASN A 170 -15.30 -13.67 30.45
C ASN A 170 -15.12 -15.17 30.15
N LYS A 171 -14.08 -15.54 29.39
CA LYS A 171 -13.76 -16.92 29.02
C LYS A 171 -12.45 -17.35 29.69
N PRO A 172 -12.48 -17.99 30.88
CA PRO A 172 -11.27 -18.36 31.62
C PRO A 172 -10.37 -19.35 30.87
N ASP A 173 -10.97 -20.23 30.05
CA ASP A 173 -10.25 -21.22 29.24
C ASP A 173 -9.65 -20.63 27.94
N SER A 174 -9.97 -19.37 27.60
CA SER A 174 -9.41 -18.71 26.43
C SER A 174 -7.92 -18.50 26.63
N THR A 175 -7.11 -18.79 25.60
CA THR A 175 -5.68 -18.46 25.66
C THR A 175 -5.47 -16.95 25.51
N VAL A 176 -4.30 -16.45 25.93
CA VAL A 176 -3.84 -15.06 25.72
C VAL A 176 -3.96 -14.68 24.24
N GLN A 177 -3.66 -15.61 23.33
CA GLN A 177 -3.81 -15.42 21.89
C GLN A 177 -5.28 -15.36 21.45
N ASP A 178 -6.14 -16.28 21.93
CA ASP A 178 -7.57 -16.30 21.58
C ASP A 178 -8.31 -15.07 22.12
N ALA A 179 -7.84 -14.52 23.24
CA ALA A 179 -8.34 -13.30 23.85
C ALA A 179 -7.81 -12.01 23.17
N GLY A 180 -6.94 -12.14 22.16
CA GLY A 180 -6.43 -11.00 21.39
C GLY A 180 -5.53 -10.04 22.18
N LEU A 181 -4.85 -10.53 23.22
CA LEU A 181 -3.96 -9.71 24.04
C LEU A 181 -2.62 -9.46 23.33
N PHE A 182 -2.08 -8.24 23.47
CA PHE A 182 -0.83 -7.81 22.83
C PHE A 182 0.16 -7.17 23.82
N GLN A 183 1.38 -6.92 23.35
CA GLN A 183 2.51 -6.45 24.18
C GLN A 183 2.19 -5.12 24.88
N GLY A 184 2.45 -5.04 26.18
CA GLY A 184 2.27 -3.85 27.01
C GLY A 184 0.82 -3.56 27.42
N GLN A 185 -0.11 -4.46 27.15
CA GLN A 185 -1.54 -4.24 27.40
C GLN A 185 -1.88 -4.24 28.89
N VAL A 186 -2.81 -3.35 29.30
CA VAL A 186 -3.19 -3.18 30.71
C VAL A 186 -4.40 -4.05 31.05
N LEU A 187 -4.26 -4.94 32.02
CA LEU A 187 -5.35 -5.73 32.58
C LEU A 187 -5.70 -5.25 33.98
N VAL A 188 -6.99 -5.10 34.23
CA VAL A 188 -7.55 -4.59 35.49
C VAL A 188 -8.39 -5.67 36.14
N ILE A 189 -8.08 -6.02 37.38
CA ILE A 189 -8.91 -6.90 38.19
C ILE A 189 -9.87 -6.07 39.05
N GLU A 190 -11.16 -6.35 38.92
CA GLU A 190 -12.25 -5.72 39.68
C GLU A 190 -12.77 -6.71 40.71
N ARG A 191 -12.89 -6.26 41.97
CA ARG A 191 -13.43 -7.05 43.08
C ARG A 191 -14.90 -6.67 43.30
N LYS A 192 -15.74 -7.64 43.66
CA LYS A 192 -17.13 -7.35 44.05
C LYS A 192 -17.18 -6.67 45.42
N ASN A 193 -18.03 -5.65 45.57
CA ASN A 193 -18.22 -4.94 46.83
C ASN A 193 -18.96 -5.81 47.87
N GLU A 194 -18.86 -5.46 49.15
CA GLU A 194 -19.51 -6.18 50.26
C GLU A 194 -21.06 -6.11 50.20
N ASP A 195 -21.61 -5.11 49.51
CA ASP A 195 -23.05 -4.93 49.27
C ASP A 195 -23.57 -5.76 48.07
N GLY A 196 -22.71 -6.56 47.44
CA GLY A 196 -23.05 -7.40 46.28
C GLY A 196 -23.11 -6.65 44.94
N THR A 197 -22.84 -5.34 44.93
CA THR A 197 -22.82 -4.52 43.70
C THR A 197 -21.45 -4.52 43.04
N TRP A 198 -21.42 -4.27 41.72
CA TRP A 198 -20.17 -4.04 40.98
C TRP A 198 -19.91 -2.53 40.88
N PRO A 199 -18.68 -2.06 41.17
CA PRO A 199 -18.31 -0.64 41.08
C PRO A 199 -18.74 0.05 39.78
N ARG A 200 -18.75 -0.67 38.65
CA ARG A 200 -19.10 -0.14 37.32
C ARG A 200 -20.60 -0.22 36.94
N GLN A 201 -21.49 -0.73 37.79
CA GLN A 201 -22.91 -0.97 37.44
C GLN A 201 -23.83 0.28 37.55
N LEU A 202 -23.35 1.40 38.09
CA LEU A 202 -24.17 2.58 38.43
C LEU A 202 -24.31 3.67 37.34
N GLN A 203 -23.84 3.45 36.10
CA GLN A 203 -23.80 4.50 35.06
C GLN A 203 -24.73 4.36 33.84
N LEU A 204 -25.74 3.49 33.86
CA LEU A 204 -26.73 3.40 32.77
C LEU A 204 -28.15 3.68 33.28
N SER A 205 -28.53 4.97 33.30
CA SER A 205 -29.93 5.38 33.34
C SER A 205 -30.23 6.42 32.24
N PHE A 206 -31.36 6.19 31.57
CA PHE A 206 -31.83 6.80 30.33
C PHE A 206 -31.98 8.33 30.36
N ARG A 207 -31.65 8.99 29.25
CA ARG A 207 -32.37 10.17 28.71
C ARG A 207 -32.09 10.34 27.21
N VAL A 208 -33.11 10.11 26.39
CA VAL A 208 -33.11 10.32 24.94
C VAL A 208 -33.17 11.82 24.65
N SER A 209 -32.27 12.25 23.77
CA SER A 209 -32.28 13.52 23.05
C SER A 209 -31.45 13.25 21.80
N CYS A 210 -32.10 13.34 20.64
CA CYS A 210 -31.48 13.26 19.33
C CYS A 210 -30.70 14.55 19.13
N HIS A 211 -29.40 14.48 18.86
CA HIS A 211 -28.51 15.48 18.21
C HIS A 211 -27.06 15.10 18.58
N ALA A 212 -26.46 14.17 17.83
CA ALA A 212 -25.01 14.01 17.67
C ALA A 212 -24.76 12.75 16.80
N PHE A 213 -24.07 12.91 15.68
CA PHE A 213 -23.66 11.82 14.76
C PHE A 213 -22.29 11.29 15.14
N GLY A 214 -22.06 9.98 14.91
CA GLY A 214 -20.77 9.34 15.11
C GLY A 214 -19.98 8.96 13.86
N VAL A 215 -18.65 9.09 13.95
CA VAL A 215 -17.68 9.11 12.85
C VAL A 215 -16.66 7.96 12.79
N LEU A 216 -16.53 6.94 13.62
CA LEU A 216 -15.42 5.95 13.50
C LEU A 216 -13.93 6.47 13.67
N CYS A 217 -13.01 5.66 14.19
CA CYS A 217 -11.59 5.95 14.48
C CYS A 217 -10.72 4.71 14.19
N SER A 218 -9.51 4.99 13.72
CA SER A 218 -8.66 4.08 12.94
C SER A 218 -7.90 3.03 13.75
N LEU A 219 -7.89 1.80 13.22
CA LEU A 219 -6.78 0.84 13.35
C LEU A 219 -6.41 0.20 11.99
N ASN A 220 -6.94 0.65 10.84
CA ASN A 220 -6.50 0.26 9.47
C ASN A 220 -7.25 1.07 8.37
N HIS A 221 -6.50 1.80 7.53
CA HIS A 221 -6.96 2.80 6.52
C HIS A 221 -7.87 2.31 5.36
N PHE A 222 -8.25 1.03 5.26
CA PHE A 222 -8.99 0.47 4.09
C PHE A 222 -10.39 -0.05 4.43
N LEU A 223 -10.60 -0.46 5.68
CA LEU A 223 -11.79 -1.20 6.08
C LEU A 223 -13.05 -0.33 6.15
N PHE A 224 -12.91 1.01 6.26
CA PHE A 224 -13.95 1.90 6.77
C PHE A 224 -14.74 2.63 5.68
N LEU A 225 -14.13 2.85 4.52
CA LEU A 225 -14.71 3.64 3.43
C LEU A 225 -15.99 3.01 2.84
N LEU A 226 -15.95 1.69 2.76
CA LEU A 226 -17.03 0.89 2.24
C LEU A 226 -18.29 0.97 3.12
N PHE A 227 -18.09 1.07 4.44
CA PHE A 227 -19.18 1.18 5.41
C PHE A 227 -19.86 2.52 5.31
N GLN A 228 -19.12 3.61 5.10
CA GLN A 228 -19.76 4.91 4.90
C GLN A 228 -20.59 4.92 3.61
N CYS A 229 -20.10 4.27 2.54
CA CYS A 229 -20.85 4.16 1.30
C CYS A 229 -22.10 3.27 1.44
N LEU A 230 -21.97 2.09 2.05
CA LEU A 230 -23.10 1.16 2.29
C LEU A 230 -24.07 1.67 3.36
N SER A 231 -23.60 2.41 4.35
CA SER A 231 -24.41 3.11 5.36
C SER A 231 -25.32 4.15 4.72
N ASN A 232 -24.86 4.82 3.66
CA ASN A 232 -25.68 5.75 2.90
C ASN A 232 -26.63 5.05 1.90
N ALA A 233 -26.52 3.73 1.70
CA ALA A 233 -27.53 2.95 0.98
C ALA A 233 -28.77 2.75 1.86
N SER A 234 -29.69 3.73 1.82
CA SER A 234 -30.85 3.81 2.72
C SER A 234 -31.61 2.49 2.92
N PRO A 235 -31.94 1.71 1.86
CA PRO A 235 -32.70 0.48 2.02
C PRO A 235 -31.96 -0.58 2.86
N LEU A 236 -30.63 -0.65 2.76
CA LEU A 236 -29.82 -1.59 3.53
C LEU A 236 -29.71 -1.15 4.98
N THR A 237 -29.45 0.14 5.22
CA THR A 237 -29.32 0.68 6.56
C THR A 237 -30.63 0.57 7.35
N GLU A 238 -31.76 0.89 6.75
CA GLU A 238 -33.07 0.77 7.41
C GLU A 238 -33.41 -0.68 7.77
N TYR A 239 -33.02 -1.64 6.95
CA TYR A 239 -33.18 -3.06 7.24
C TYR A 239 -32.45 -3.48 8.53
N PHE A 240 -31.22 -3.00 8.75
CA PHE A 240 -30.46 -3.29 9.98
C PHE A 240 -30.91 -2.45 11.18
N LEU A 241 -31.31 -1.19 10.99
CA LEU A 241 -31.80 -0.33 12.07
C LEU A 241 -33.16 -0.77 12.62
N ASN A 242 -33.99 -1.41 11.80
CA ASN A 242 -35.30 -1.94 12.18
C ASN A 242 -35.25 -3.41 12.62
N ASP A 243 -34.06 -3.97 12.87
CA ASP A 243 -33.85 -5.34 13.35
C ASP A 243 -34.43 -6.45 12.45
N GLN A 244 -34.69 -6.15 11.17
CA GLN A 244 -35.27 -7.13 10.23
C GLN A 244 -34.31 -8.29 9.94
N TYR A 245 -33.00 -8.04 10.06
CA TYR A 245 -31.94 -9.02 9.84
C TYR A 245 -31.96 -10.20 10.81
N GLU A 246 -32.45 -10.01 12.04
CA GLU A 246 -32.39 -11.04 13.09
C GLU A 246 -33.17 -12.30 12.70
N ALA A 247 -34.31 -12.15 12.04
CA ALA A 247 -35.15 -13.25 11.58
C ALA A 247 -34.58 -13.95 10.33
N GLU A 248 -33.76 -13.26 9.53
CA GLU A 248 -33.27 -13.76 8.25
C GLU A 248 -31.87 -14.41 8.34
N ILE A 249 -31.15 -14.25 9.46
CA ILE A 249 -29.82 -14.85 9.65
C ILE A 249 -29.85 -16.36 9.40
N ASN A 250 -28.91 -16.82 8.57
CA ASN A 250 -28.74 -18.20 8.18
C ASN A 250 -27.43 -18.77 8.72
N ARG A 251 -27.48 -19.31 9.93
CA ARG A 251 -26.29 -19.89 10.60
C ARG A 251 -25.83 -21.23 10.04
N GLU A 252 -26.69 -21.90 9.27
CA GLU A 252 -26.44 -23.25 8.73
C GLU A 252 -25.90 -23.23 7.30
N ASN A 253 -25.89 -22.07 6.63
CA ASN A 253 -25.43 -21.96 5.26
C ASN A 253 -23.93 -22.32 5.16
N PRO A 254 -23.54 -23.37 4.42
CA PRO A 254 -22.13 -23.75 4.29
C PRO A 254 -21.29 -22.71 3.52
N LEU A 255 -21.93 -21.80 2.79
CA LEU A 255 -21.27 -20.70 2.08
C LEU A 255 -21.22 -19.40 2.89
N GLY A 256 -21.95 -19.33 4.01
CA GLY A 256 -21.97 -18.16 4.90
C GLY A 256 -20.91 -18.23 6.00
N MET A 257 -20.89 -17.20 6.83
CA MET A 257 -19.99 -17.03 7.99
C MET A 257 -20.75 -17.23 9.32
N ARG A 258 -21.74 -18.12 9.32
CA ARG A 258 -22.59 -18.47 10.48
C ARG A 258 -23.41 -17.28 11.03
N GLY A 259 -23.64 -16.25 10.22
CA GLY A 259 -24.29 -15.01 10.64
C GLY A 259 -23.36 -14.01 11.32
N GLU A 260 -22.10 -14.37 11.58
CA GLU A 260 -21.19 -13.55 12.41
C GLU A 260 -20.80 -12.24 11.70
N ILE A 261 -20.73 -12.22 10.36
CA ILE A 261 -20.46 -11.00 9.59
C ILE A 261 -21.69 -10.10 9.57
N ALA A 262 -22.88 -10.66 9.36
CA ALA A 262 -24.13 -9.91 9.41
C ALA A 262 -24.40 -9.27 10.78
N GLU A 263 -24.15 -10.01 11.87
CA GLU A 263 -24.28 -9.50 13.24
C GLU A 263 -23.29 -8.37 13.52
N ALA A 264 -22.01 -8.58 13.21
CA ALA A 264 -21.00 -7.55 13.41
C ALA A 264 -21.24 -6.29 12.54
N TYR A 265 -21.79 -6.46 11.33
CA TYR A 265 -22.20 -5.36 10.46
C TYR A 265 -23.37 -4.60 11.06
N ALA A 266 -24.40 -5.29 11.55
CA ALA A 266 -25.57 -4.68 12.16
C ALA A 266 -25.20 -3.85 13.40
N ASP A 267 -24.37 -4.40 14.28
CA ASP A 267 -23.87 -3.70 15.47
C ASP A 267 -23.11 -2.43 15.10
N LEU A 268 -22.29 -2.48 14.04
CA LEU A 268 -21.55 -1.33 13.55
C LEU A 268 -22.49 -0.25 12.99
N VAL A 269 -23.46 -0.62 12.16
CA VAL A 269 -24.46 0.31 11.62
C VAL A 269 -25.25 0.97 12.75
N LYS A 270 -25.72 0.19 13.73
CA LYS A 270 -26.43 0.73 14.90
C LYS A 270 -25.55 1.69 15.69
N GLN A 271 -24.28 1.37 15.92
CA GLN A 271 -23.35 2.28 16.60
C GLN A 271 -23.14 3.58 15.82
N MET A 272 -23.08 3.54 14.48
CA MET A 272 -22.90 4.74 13.67
C MET A 272 -24.13 5.66 13.67
N TRP A 273 -25.33 5.08 13.59
CA TRP A 273 -26.58 5.85 13.44
C TRP A 273 -27.30 6.17 14.76
N LEU A 274 -27.10 5.38 15.82
CA LEU A 274 -27.79 5.53 17.10
C LEU A 274 -26.88 6.07 18.23
N SER A 275 -25.56 5.96 18.10
CA SER A 275 -24.64 6.46 19.14
C SER A 275 -24.48 7.97 19.07
N ARG A 276 -24.28 8.59 20.24
CA ARG A 276 -23.91 10.01 20.36
C ARG A 276 -22.42 10.28 20.20
N SER A 277 -21.60 9.23 20.21
CA SER A 277 -20.15 9.39 20.09
C SER A 277 -19.85 10.00 18.73
N SER A 278 -18.96 10.99 18.64
CA SER A 278 -18.60 11.63 17.38
C SER A 278 -17.75 10.75 16.47
N TYR A 279 -17.77 9.42 16.60
CA TYR A 279 -16.62 8.57 16.88
C TYR A 279 -16.97 7.10 17.19
N VAL A 280 -16.61 6.07 16.41
CA VAL A 280 -16.76 4.63 16.76
C VAL A 280 -15.44 3.89 16.46
N ALA A 281 -15.19 2.64 16.79
CA ALA A 281 -14.05 1.93 16.18
C ALA A 281 -14.52 0.51 15.86
N PRO A 282 -14.49 0.05 14.61
CA PRO A 282 -15.07 -1.20 14.17
C PRO A 282 -14.09 -2.34 14.44
N ARG A 283 -13.56 -2.41 15.67
CA ARG A 283 -12.56 -3.41 16.07
C ARG A 283 -13.16 -4.81 15.99
N THR A 284 -14.36 -5.00 16.55
CA THR A 284 -15.11 -6.25 16.48
C THR A 284 -15.30 -6.68 15.03
N PHE A 285 -15.77 -5.76 14.19
CA PHE A 285 -16.01 -6.03 12.78
C PHE A 285 -14.71 -6.37 12.02
N LYS A 286 -13.63 -5.60 12.23
CA LYS A 286 -12.29 -5.86 11.67
C LYS A 286 -11.79 -7.26 12.04
N THR A 287 -11.94 -7.64 13.30
CA THR A 287 -11.55 -8.96 13.79
C THR A 287 -12.33 -10.07 13.10
N GLN A 288 -13.64 -9.91 12.90
CA GLN A 288 -14.45 -10.90 12.19
C GLN A 288 -14.06 -10.99 10.70
N VAL A 289 -13.87 -9.86 10.01
CA VAL A 289 -13.40 -9.88 8.62
C VAL A 289 -12.04 -10.57 8.51
N GLY A 290 -11.08 -10.22 9.36
CA GLY A 290 -9.75 -10.85 9.36
C GLY A 290 -9.76 -12.34 9.68
N ARG A 291 -10.78 -12.82 10.42
CA ARG A 291 -10.97 -14.24 10.74
C ARG A 291 -11.46 -15.04 9.53
N PHE A 292 -12.42 -14.52 8.77
CA PHE A 292 -13.00 -15.21 7.61
C PHE A 292 -12.25 -14.95 6.30
N ALA A 293 -11.54 -13.82 6.20
CA ALA A 293 -10.72 -13.43 5.07
C ALA A 293 -9.34 -12.95 5.56
N PRO A 294 -8.39 -13.89 5.80
CA PRO A 294 -7.08 -13.59 6.38
C PRO A 294 -6.25 -12.55 5.61
N GLN A 295 -6.49 -12.35 4.31
CA GLN A 295 -5.86 -11.28 3.54
C GLN A 295 -6.12 -9.89 4.13
N PHE A 296 -7.25 -9.68 4.82
CA PHE A 296 -7.60 -8.43 5.48
C PHE A 296 -7.16 -8.37 6.95
N SER A 297 -6.51 -9.41 7.49
CA SER A 297 -6.05 -9.45 8.89
C SER A 297 -4.80 -8.60 9.14
N GLY A 298 -3.99 -8.35 8.10
CA GLY A 298 -2.76 -7.58 8.17
C GLY A 298 -2.97 -6.07 8.28
N TYR A 299 -1.86 -5.34 8.44
CA TYR A 299 -1.80 -3.87 8.40
C TYR A 299 -1.36 -3.33 7.02
N GLN A 300 -1.24 -4.22 6.03
CA GLN A 300 -0.90 -3.85 4.67
C GLN A 300 -2.08 -3.14 4.01
N GLN A 301 -1.76 -2.31 3.02
CA GLN A 301 -2.76 -1.62 2.22
C GLN A 301 -3.51 -2.61 1.32
N GLN A 302 -4.83 -2.50 1.27
CA GLN A 302 -5.70 -3.43 0.55
C GLN A 302 -6.58 -2.71 -0.46
N ASP A 303 -7.13 -3.45 -1.41
CA ASP A 303 -8.07 -2.89 -2.38
C ASP A 303 -9.47 -2.78 -1.75
N SER A 304 -10.03 -1.56 -1.74
CA SER A 304 -11.37 -1.34 -1.18
C SER A 304 -12.46 -2.08 -1.99
N GLN A 305 -12.23 -2.34 -3.28
CA GLN A 305 -13.17 -3.11 -4.10
C GLN A 305 -13.17 -4.60 -3.74
N GLU A 306 -12.03 -5.19 -3.40
CA GLU A 306 -11.96 -6.58 -2.95
C GLU A 306 -12.70 -6.76 -1.62
N LEU A 307 -12.56 -5.80 -0.71
CA LEU A 307 -13.33 -5.78 0.53
C LEU A 307 -14.84 -5.62 0.26
N LEU A 308 -15.23 -4.82 -0.74
CA LEU A 308 -16.64 -4.67 -1.15
C LEU A 308 -17.23 -5.98 -1.62
N ALA A 309 -16.51 -6.67 -2.49
CA ALA A 309 -16.95 -7.95 -3.02
C ALA A 309 -17.11 -8.97 -1.89
N PHE A 310 -16.11 -9.07 -1.00
CA PHE A 310 -16.18 -9.96 0.17
C PHE A 310 -17.37 -9.63 1.08
N LEU A 311 -17.60 -8.34 1.37
CA LEU A 311 -18.66 -7.94 2.29
C LEU A 311 -20.05 -8.15 1.71
N LEU A 312 -20.29 -7.81 0.44
CA LEU A 312 -21.58 -8.04 -0.20
C LEU A 312 -21.90 -9.53 -0.29
N ASP A 313 -20.92 -10.35 -0.64
CA ASP A 313 -21.07 -11.82 -0.68
C ASP A 313 -21.31 -12.39 0.72
N GLY A 314 -20.53 -11.98 1.71
CA GLY A 314 -20.68 -12.42 3.10
C GLY A 314 -22.03 -12.05 3.71
N LEU A 315 -22.48 -10.81 3.53
CA LEU A 315 -23.81 -10.37 3.94
C LEU A 315 -24.91 -11.09 3.18
N HIS A 316 -24.72 -11.35 1.89
CA HIS A 316 -25.67 -12.11 1.09
C HIS A 316 -25.86 -13.52 1.64
N GLU A 317 -24.77 -14.25 1.86
CA GLU A 317 -24.80 -15.64 2.29
C GLU A 317 -25.26 -15.79 3.75
N ASP A 318 -24.88 -14.87 4.65
CA ASP A 318 -25.36 -14.83 6.04
C ASP A 318 -26.86 -14.51 6.14
N LEU A 319 -27.42 -13.75 5.19
CA LEU A 319 -28.84 -13.35 5.18
C LEU A 319 -29.65 -14.07 4.09
N ASN A 320 -29.12 -15.17 3.55
CA ASN A 320 -29.81 -15.92 2.50
C ASN A 320 -31.00 -16.69 3.10
N ARG A 321 -32.21 -16.29 2.68
CA ARG A 321 -33.49 -16.89 3.04
C ARG A 321 -33.59 -18.34 2.54
N VAL A 322 -32.87 -18.68 1.46
CA VAL A 322 -32.78 -20.05 0.94
C VAL A 322 -31.88 -20.90 1.82
N LYS A 323 -32.47 -21.79 2.62
CA LYS A 323 -31.71 -22.69 3.52
C LYS A 323 -30.99 -23.82 2.78
N LYS A 324 -31.65 -24.43 1.78
CA LYS A 324 -31.09 -25.53 0.98
C LYS A 324 -31.08 -25.16 -0.50
N LYS A 325 -29.90 -24.84 -1.02
CA LYS A 325 -29.73 -24.45 -2.43
C LYS A 325 -29.98 -25.67 -3.35
N PRO A 326 -30.98 -25.63 -4.24
CA PRO A 326 -31.20 -26.71 -5.21
C PRO A 326 -30.06 -26.75 -6.25
N TYR A 327 -29.80 -27.95 -6.79
CA TYR A 327 -28.96 -28.08 -7.97
C TYR A 327 -29.78 -27.69 -9.21
N LEU A 328 -29.30 -26.69 -9.95
CA LEU A 328 -29.92 -26.23 -11.17
C LEU A 328 -28.88 -26.34 -12.29
N ALA A 329 -29.21 -27.10 -13.34
CA ALA A 329 -28.35 -27.22 -14.49
C ALA A 329 -28.39 -25.90 -15.29
N LEU A 330 -27.23 -25.30 -15.52
CA LEU A 330 -27.11 -24.15 -16.42
C LEU A 330 -27.47 -24.60 -17.84
N ARG A 331 -28.42 -23.89 -18.45
CA ARG A 331 -28.88 -24.13 -19.82
C ARG A 331 -28.52 -22.94 -20.69
N ASP A 332 -27.96 -23.23 -21.86
CA ASP A 332 -27.73 -22.24 -22.90
C ASP A 332 -29.09 -21.73 -23.44
N ALA A 333 -29.10 -20.57 -24.08
CA ALA A 333 -30.31 -20.02 -24.67
C ALA A 333 -30.86 -20.93 -25.77
N GLU A 334 -29.98 -21.60 -26.53
CA GLU A 334 -30.32 -22.51 -27.65
C GLU A 334 -31.31 -21.89 -28.66
N GLY A 335 -31.23 -20.57 -28.88
CA GLY A 335 -32.10 -19.83 -29.80
C GLY A 335 -33.46 -19.42 -29.23
N ARG A 336 -33.73 -19.68 -27.94
CA ARG A 336 -34.92 -19.18 -27.26
C ARG A 336 -34.86 -17.65 -27.11
N PRO A 337 -36.01 -16.96 -27.06
CA PRO A 337 -36.05 -15.51 -26.86
C PRO A 337 -35.37 -15.08 -25.56
N ASP A 338 -34.58 -14.01 -25.63
CA ASP A 338 -33.82 -13.46 -24.50
C ASP A 338 -34.69 -13.22 -23.27
N GLU A 339 -35.91 -12.67 -23.44
CA GLU A 339 -36.84 -12.42 -22.32
C GLU A 339 -37.17 -13.68 -21.51
N ILE A 340 -37.35 -14.82 -22.19
CA ILE A 340 -37.68 -16.09 -21.53
C ILE A 340 -36.45 -16.62 -20.79
N VAL A 341 -35.27 -16.57 -21.43
CA VAL A 341 -34.02 -17.07 -20.85
C VAL A 341 -33.59 -16.20 -19.67
N ALA A 342 -33.70 -14.88 -19.78
CA ALA A 342 -33.41 -13.93 -18.71
C ALA A 342 -34.34 -14.14 -17.51
N LYS A 343 -35.65 -14.30 -17.74
CA LYS A 343 -36.62 -14.58 -16.69
C LYS A 343 -36.36 -15.92 -16.00
N GLU A 344 -36.03 -16.96 -16.77
CA GLU A 344 -35.63 -18.27 -16.24
C GLU A 344 -34.36 -18.15 -15.39
N ALA A 345 -33.32 -17.48 -15.90
CA ALA A 345 -32.06 -17.27 -15.19
C ALA A 345 -32.26 -16.50 -13.89
N TRP A 346 -33.06 -15.43 -13.88
CA TRP A 346 -33.40 -14.68 -12.68
C TRP A 346 -34.20 -15.51 -11.67
N THR A 347 -35.16 -16.30 -12.15
CA THR A 347 -35.94 -17.21 -11.28
C THR A 347 -35.02 -18.26 -10.65
N ASN A 348 -34.12 -18.85 -11.44
CA ASN A 348 -33.13 -19.82 -10.97
C ASN A 348 -32.13 -19.21 -9.98
N HIS A 349 -31.72 -17.97 -10.21
CA HIS A 349 -30.89 -17.22 -9.26
C HIS A 349 -31.62 -17.04 -7.94
N ARG A 350 -32.87 -16.55 -7.95
CA ARG A 350 -33.69 -16.34 -6.73
C ARG A 350 -34.01 -17.64 -5.99
N LEU A 351 -34.13 -18.78 -6.68
CA LEU A 351 -34.30 -20.09 -6.04
C LEU A 351 -33.09 -20.54 -5.21
N ARG A 352 -31.91 -19.95 -5.46
CA ARG A 352 -30.66 -20.26 -4.73
C ARG A 352 -30.21 -19.12 -3.82
N ASN A 353 -30.55 -17.89 -4.19
CA ASN A 353 -30.01 -16.67 -3.66
C ASN A 353 -31.17 -15.67 -3.46
N ASP A 354 -31.70 -15.62 -2.25
CA ASP A 354 -32.79 -14.70 -1.87
C ASP A 354 -32.40 -13.99 -0.58
N SER A 355 -31.99 -12.73 -0.67
CA SER A 355 -31.64 -11.91 0.49
C SER A 355 -31.79 -10.43 0.17
N ILE A 356 -31.73 -9.60 1.22
CA ILE A 356 -31.74 -8.14 1.08
C ILE A 356 -30.65 -7.61 0.12
N ILE A 357 -29.51 -8.29 0.02
CA ILE A 357 -28.44 -7.92 -0.91
C ILE A 357 -28.85 -8.15 -2.37
N VAL A 358 -29.55 -9.25 -2.65
CA VAL A 358 -30.11 -9.53 -3.98
C VAL A 358 -31.15 -8.49 -4.36
N ASP A 359 -32.02 -8.13 -3.41
CA ASP A 359 -33.09 -7.16 -3.63
C ASP A 359 -32.55 -5.75 -3.95
N ILE A 360 -31.41 -5.37 -3.37
CA ILE A 360 -30.86 -4.01 -3.47
C ILE A 360 -29.82 -3.88 -4.57
N PHE A 361 -28.86 -4.81 -4.65
CA PHE A 361 -27.63 -4.67 -5.44
C PHE A 361 -27.57 -5.54 -6.68
N HIS A 362 -28.43 -6.56 -6.83
CA HIS A 362 -28.30 -7.48 -7.95
C HIS A 362 -29.00 -6.97 -9.22
N GLY A 363 -28.22 -6.89 -10.30
CA GLY A 363 -28.70 -6.77 -11.67
C GLY A 363 -28.44 -8.04 -12.47
N LEU A 364 -28.70 -7.99 -13.77
CA LEU A 364 -28.49 -9.10 -14.71
C LEU A 364 -27.73 -8.63 -15.95
N PHE A 365 -26.66 -9.34 -16.31
CA PHE A 365 -25.98 -9.21 -17.60
C PHE A 365 -26.53 -10.22 -18.59
N LYS A 366 -26.45 -9.88 -19.88
CA LYS A 366 -26.46 -10.83 -20.99
C LYS A 366 -25.03 -11.03 -21.47
N SER A 367 -24.50 -12.23 -21.29
CA SER A 367 -23.18 -12.63 -21.75
C SER A 367 -23.31 -13.36 -23.09
N THR A 368 -22.67 -12.83 -24.13
CA THR A 368 -22.64 -13.47 -25.46
C THR A 368 -21.23 -13.94 -25.78
N LEU A 369 -21.06 -15.23 -26.07
CA LEU A 369 -19.81 -15.85 -26.44
C LEU A 369 -19.90 -16.41 -27.86
N VAL A 370 -18.95 -16.09 -28.73
CA VAL A 370 -18.90 -16.60 -30.10
C VAL A 370 -17.61 -17.36 -30.35
N CYS A 371 -17.75 -18.64 -30.75
CA CYS A 371 -16.62 -19.48 -31.10
C CYS A 371 -15.97 -19.01 -32.42
N PRO A 372 -14.64 -18.83 -32.50
CA PRO A 372 -13.98 -18.45 -33.75
C PRO A 372 -13.97 -19.56 -34.80
N GLU A 373 -14.08 -20.84 -34.39
CA GLU A 373 -14.01 -21.98 -35.32
C GLU A 373 -15.35 -22.46 -35.84
N CYS A 374 -16.30 -22.75 -34.94
CA CYS A 374 -17.61 -23.28 -35.33
C CYS A 374 -18.71 -22.21 -35.41
N SER A 375 -18.38 -20.95 -35.12
CA SER A 375 -19.33 -19.82 -35.07
C SER A 375 -20.54 -20.03 -34.15
N LYS A 376 -20.51 -21.03 -33.24
CA LYS A 376 -21.55 -21.21 -32.22
C LYS A 376 -21.61 -19.95 -31.35
N VAL A 377 -22.82 -19.39 -31.25
CA VAL A 377 -23.18 -18.33 -30.32
C VAL A 377 -23.78 -18.99 -29.08
N SER A 378 -23.18 -18.74 -27.92
CA SER A 378 -23.68 -19.15 -26.60
C SER A 378 -24.13 -17.89 -25.88
N VAL A 379 -25.36 -17.90 -25.34
CA VAL A 379 -25.92 -16.76 -24.63
C VAL A 379 -26.33 -17.21 -23.23
N THR A 380 -25.81 -16.51 -22.21
CA THR A 380 -26.15 -16.74 -20.81
C THR A 380 -26.57 -15.44 -20.15
N PHE A 381 -27.36 -15.54 -19.09
CA PHE A 381 -27.77 -14.40 -18.28
C PHE A 381 -27.24 -14.58 -16.86
N ASP A 382 -26.38 -13.66 -16.43
CA ASP A 382 -25.55 -13.82 -15.24
C ASP A 382 -25.81 -12.66 -14.27
N PRO A 383 -26.12 -12.94 -12.99
CA PRO A 383 -26.37 -11.91 -11.99
C PRO A 383 -25.06 -11.19 -11.62
N PHE A 384 -25.15 -9.91 -11.29
CA PHE A 384 -24.01 -9.11 -10.82
C PHE A 384 -24.41 -8.19 -9.66
N CYS A 385 -23.46 -7.88 -8.77
CA CYS A 385 -23.68 -6.95 -7.64
C CYS A 385 -22.96 -5.59 -7.79
N TYR A 386 -22.02 -5.48 -8.74
CA TYR A 386 -21.34 -4.24 -9.11
C TYR A 386 -20.81 -4.32 -10.55
N LEU A 387 -20.59 -3.16 -11.20
CA LEU A 387 -19.97 -3.03 -12.51
C LEU A 387 -18.49 -2.70 -12.35
N THR A 388 -17.59 -3.48 -12.94
CA THR A 388 -16.16 -3.13 -13.01
C THR A 388 -15.85 -2.59 -14.40
N LEU A 389 -15.77 -1.27 -14.52
CA LEU A 389 -15.58 -0.59 -15.80
C LEU A 389 -14.09 -0.44 -16.15
N PRO A 390 -13.66 -0.90 -17.33
CA PRO A 390 -12.32 -0.61 -17.83
C PRO A 390 -12.21 0.87 -18.17
N LEU A 391 -11.01 1.43 -17.97
CA LEU A 391 -10.70 2.78 -18.38
C LEU A 391 -9.95 2.75 -19.73
N PRO A 392 -10.23 3.67 -20.66
CA PRO A 392 -9.45 3.82 -21.89
C PRO A 392 -7.98 4.06 -21.54
N MET A 393 -7.12 3.10 -21.85
CA MET A 393 -5.69 3.24 -21.62
C MET A 393 -5.07 4.02 -22.78
N LYS A 394 -4.41 5.14 -22.47
CA LYS A 394 -3.49 5.76 -23.44
C LYS A 394 -2.32 4.81 -23.63
N LYS A 395 -2.08 4.43 -24.90
CA LYS A 395 -0.94 3.60 -25.28
C LYS A 395 0.40 4.33 -25.10
N ASP A 396 0.35 5.66 -25.15
CA ASP A 396 1.52 6.53 -25.07
C ASP A 396 1.50 7.40 -23.81
N ARG A 397 2.69 7.75 -23.32
CA ARG A 397 2.93 8.72 -22.26
C ARG A 397 3.85 9.82 -22.75
N THR A 398 3.69 11.02 -22.19
CA THR A 398 4.58 12.16 -22.48
C THR A 398 5.62 12.26 -21.38
N MET A 399 6.89 12.45 -21.74
CA MET A 399 8.00 12.61 -20.82
C MET A 399 8.76 13.90 -21.13
N GLU A 400 9.31 14.52 -20.10
CA GLU A 400 10.25 15.63 -20.22
C GLU A 400 11.64 15.09 -19.87
N VAL A 401 12.61 15.35 -20.75
CA VAL A 401 13.99 14.85 -20.61
C VAL A 401 14.98 15.95 -20.97
N PHE A 402 16.14 15.96 -20.33
CA PHE A 402 17.23 16.90 -20.59
C PHE A 402 18.32 16.21 -21.41
N LEU A 403 18.56 16.67 -22.64
CA LEU A 403 19.66 16.19 -23.47
C LEU A 403 20.93 16.99 -23.14
N VAL A 404 21.97 16.28 -22.70
CA VAL A 404 23.29 16.83 -22.40
C VAL A 404 24.23 16.46 -23.54
N ARG A 405 24.66 17.46 -24.31
CA ARG A 405 25.52 17.25 -25.47
C ARG A 405 26.97 16.97 -25.07
N SER A 406 27.72 16.39 -26.01
CA SER A 406 29.17 16.21 -25.84
C SER A 406 29.96 17.51 -26.00
N ASP A 407 29.41 18.44 -26.77
CA ASP A 407 29.97 19.77 -26.99
C ASP A 407 29.78 20.67 -25.75
N PRO A 408 30.88 21.20 -25.16
CA PRO A 408 30.81 22.02 -23.96
C PRO A 408 30.21 23.41 -24.14
N GLN A 409 30.14 23.93 -25.37
CA GLN A 409 29.44 25.20 -25.63
C GLN A 409 27.93 25.04 -25.74
N SER A 410 27.46 23.80 -25.90
CA SER A 410 26.04 23.49 -26.01
C SER A 410 25.42 23.31 -24.64
N ARG A 411 24.48 24.19 -24.28
CA ARG A 411 23.71 24.06 -23.04
C ARG A 411 22.81 22.82 -23.07
N PRO A 412 22.56 22.17 -21.91
CA PRO A 412 21.55 21.13 -21.82
C PRO A 412 20.22 21.61 -22.40
N THR A 413 19.60 20.78 -23.23
CA THR A 413 18.34 21.15 -23.90
C THR A 413 17.21 20.27 -23.40
N GLN A 414 16.13 20.88 -22.92
CA GLN A 414 14.92 20.19 -22.46
C GLN A 414 14.01 19.85 -23.64
N TYR A 415 13.67 18.56 -23.75
CA TYR A 415 12.77 18.01 -24.76
C TYR A 415 11.51 17.43 -24.12
N ARG A 416 10.39 17.62 -24.79
CA ARG A 416 9.17 16.84 -24.56
C ARG A 416 9.03 15.75 -25.62
N VAL A 417 8.89 14.50 -25.19
CA VAL A 417 8.79 13.32 -26.05
C VAL A 417 7.55 12.50 -25.72
N VAL A 418 6.94 11.88 -26.74
CA VAL A 418 5.79 10.98 -26.58
C VAL A 418 6.25 9.58 -26.89
N VAL A 419 6.15 8.69 -25.91
CA VAL A 419 6.71 7.33 -25.96
C VAL A 419 5.68 6.30 -25.50
N PRO A 420 5.76 5.04 -25.95
CA PRO A 420 4.84 4.00 -25.49
C PRO A 420 4.92 3.81 -23.97
N LYS A 421 3.77 3.71 -23.28
CA LYS A 421 3.73 3.57 -21.82
C LYS A 421 4.39 2.28 -21.32
N LEU A 422 4.27 1.21 -22.11
CA LEU A 422 4.93 -0.09 -21.89
C LEU A 422 6.21 -0.26 -22.73
N GLY A 423 6.74 0.84 -23.27
CA GLY A 423 7.98 0.84 -24.06
C GLY A 423 9.25 0.70 -23.21
N THR A 424 10.38 0.66 -23.89
CA THR A 424 11.73 0.54 -23.32
C THR A 424 12.50 1.85 -23.47
N VAL A 425 13.64 1.97 -22.79
CA VAL A 425 14.58 3.09 -22.97
C VAL A 425 15.00 3.24 -24.43
N THR A 426 15.07 2.14 -25.19
CA THR A 426 15.30 2.17 -26.64
C THR A 426 14.23 2.98 -27.39
N ASP A 427 12.96 2.88 -27.00
CA ASP A 427 11.87 3.66 -27.62
C ASP A 427 12.00 5.16 -27.31
N LEU A 428 12.46 5.49 -26.10
CA LEU A 428 12.76 6.86 -25.70
C LEU A 428 13.92 7.44 -26.50
N CYS A 429 15.06 6.75 -26.58
CA CYS A 429 16.22 7.19 -27.37
C CYS A 429 15.85 7.32 -28.86
N SER A 430 15.09 6.37 -29.40
CA SER A 430 14.64 6.41 -30.81
C SER A 430 13.71 7.58 -31.10
N THR A 431 12.85 7.95 -30.15
CA THR A 431 11.94 9.10 -30.28
C THR A 431 12.70 10.42 -30.16
N LEU A 432 13.62 10.51 -29.19
CA LEU A 432 14.45 11.69 -28.99
C LEU A 432 15.39 11.92 -30.17
N SER A 433 16.00 10.85 -30.69
CA SER A 433 16.87 10.84 -31.87
C SER A 433 16.22 11.52 -33.08
N LYS A 434 14.92 11.27 -33.32
CA LYS A 434 14.18 11.91 -34.41
C LYS A 434 14.00 13.42 -34.23
N LEU A 435 14.02 13.91 -32.98
CA LEU A 435 13.85 15.34 -32.67
C LEU A 435 15.19 16.08 -32.67
N CYS A 436 16.24 15.49 -32.07
CA CYS A 436 17.54 16.14 -31.95
C CYS A 436 18.50 15.82 -33.12
N GLY A 437 18.17 14.86 -33.98
CA GLY A 437 19.01 14.42 -35.11
C GLY A 437 20.22 13.59 -34.69
N PHE A 438 20.27 13.10 -33.46
CA PHE A 438 21.41 12.36 -32.90
C PHE A 438 21.17 10.85 -32.86
N PRO A 439 22.16 9.97 -33.11
CA PRO A 439 21.93 8.54 -33.13
C PRO A 439 21.58 7.95 -31.75
N PRO A 440 20.58 7.05 -31.66
CA PRO A 440 20.14 6.48 -30.38
C PRO A 440 21.20 5.60 -29.70
N GLU A 441 22.16 5.04 -30.45
CA GLU A 441 23.28 4.26 -29.93
C GLU A 441 24.21 5.07 -29.02
N ASN A 442 24.31 6.37 -29.25
CA ASN A 442 25.20 7.24 -28.48
C ASN A 442 24.47 7.94 -27.30
N MET A 443 23.27 7.47 -26.95
CA MET A 443 22.47 8.04 -25.86
C MET A 443 22.49 7.12 -24.64
N VAL A 444 22.85 7.67 -23.49
CA VAL A 444 22.71 7.01 -22.19
C VAL A 444 21.72 7.78 -21.32
N VAL A 445 20.67 7.08 -20.87
CA VAL A 445 19.59 7.67 -20.06
C VAL A 445 19.89 7.44 -18.58
N ALA A 446 19.80 8.49 -17.77
CA ALA A 446 20.02 8.44 -16.34
C ALA A 446 19.03 9.31 -15.56
N ASP A 447 18.63 8.82 -14.40
CA ASP A 447 17.92 9.56 -13.35
C ASP A 447 18.96 10.24 -12.44
N VAL A 448 18.89 11.57 -12.37
CA VAL A 448 19.79 12.40 -11.57
C VAL A 448 19.00 13.00 -10.42
N TYR A 449 19.42 12.71 -9.19
CA TYR A 449 18.77 13.23 -7.99
C TYR A 449 19.82 13.65 -6.97
N ASN A 450 19.71 14.89 -6.46
CA ASN A 450 20.62 15.46 -5.48
C ASN A 450 22.10 15.44 -5.95
N HIS A 451 22.34 15.97 -7.16
CA HIS A 451 23.68 16.10 -7.79
C HIS A 451 24.43 14.78 -8.04
N ARG A 452 23.72 13.64 -8.13
CA ARG A 452 24.31 12.32 -8.41
C ARG A 452 23.43 11.47 -9.31
N PHE A 453 24.03 10.44 -9.92
CA PHE A 453 23.29 9.42 -10.65
C PHE A 453 22.58 8.51 -9.65
N HIS A 454 21.25 8.65 -9.55
CA HIS A 454 20.44 7.72 -8.78
C HIS A 454 20.30 6.39 -9.52
N LYS A 455 20.13 6.44 -10.84
CA LYS A 455 20.13 5.26 -11.70
C LYS A 455 20.58 5.59 -13.12
N ILE A 456 21.46 4.76 -13.69
CA ILE A 456 21.76 4.77 -15.12
C ILE A 456 21.00 3.58 -15.74
N TYR A 457 20.12 3.86 -16.70
CA TYR A 457 19.25 2.86 -17.30
C TYR A 457 19.94 2.12 -18.45
N ARG A 458 19.62 0.83 -18.59
CA ARG A 458 19.99 0.03 -19.76
C ARG A 458 18.98 0.23 -20.88
N ARG A 459 19.38 -0.03 -22.12
CA ARG A 459 18.50 0.08 -23.30
C ARG A 459 17.24 -0.80 -23.21
N ASP A 460 17.34 -1.95 -22.53
CA ASP A 460 16.24 -2.90 -22.32
C ASP A 460 15.38 -2.58 -21.10
N ASP A 461 15.75 -1.57 -20.29
CA ASP A 461 14.93 -1.20 -19.14
C ASP A 461 13.60 -0.62 -19.60
N GLY A 462 12.52 -1.01 -18.92
CA GLY A 462 11.18 -0.50 -19.19
C GLY A 462 11.02 0.95 -18.76
N LEU A 463 10.35 1.76 -19.58
CA LEU A 463 10.07 3.17 -19.28
C LEU A 463 9.19 3.34 -18.04
N ASN A 464 8.38 2.33 -17.73
CA ASN A 464 7.58 2.28 -16.51
C ASN A 464 8.38 2.38 -15.20
N GLN A 465 9.70 2.18 -15.24
CA GLN A 465 10.58 2.37 -14.07
C GLN A 465 10.92 3.85 -13.80
N ILE A 466 10.61 4.75 -14.75
CA ILE A 466 10.79 6.19 -14.62
C ILE A 466 9.46 6.81 -14.17
N MET A 467 9.46 7.49 -13.03
CA MET A 467 8.32 8.19 -12.45
C MET A 467 8.18 9.62 -13.03
N GLU A 468 6.99 10.22 -12.89
CA GLU A 468 6.73 11.59 -13.38
C GLU A 468 7.54 12.69 -12.67
N LYS A 469 8.10 12.39 -11.49
CA LYS A 469 8.87 13.34 -10.67
C LYS A 469 10.40 13.18 -10.82
N ASP A 470 10.85 12.22 -11.63
CA ASP A 470 12.26 11.92 -11.78
C ASP A 470 12.86 12.88 -12.83
N ASP A 471 14.03 13.45 -12.52
CA ASP A 471 14.73 14.33 -13.45
C ASP A 471 15.61 13.48 -14.37
N ILE A 472 15.10 13.24 -15.58
CA ILE A 472 15.75 12.36 -16.55
C ILE A 472 16.67 13.13 -17.47
N PHE A 473 17.94 12.74 -17.44
CA PHE A 473 18.99 13.26 -18.31
C PHE A 473 19.41 12.20 -19.32
N VAL A 474 19.60 12.63 -20.56
CA VAL A 474 20.12 11.81 -21.66
C VAL A 474 21.48 12.38 -22.03
N TYR A 475 22.54 11.61 -21.78
CA TYR A 475 23.90 12.02 -22.06
C TYR A 475 24.32 11.52 -23.44
N GLU A 476 24.86 12.44 -24.24
CA GLU A 476 25.57 12.12 -25.47
C GLU A 476 26.96 11.55 -25.12
N VAL A 477 27.14 10.25 -25.36
CA VAL A 477 28.39 9.52 -25.11
C VAL A 477 28.71 8.59 -26.28
N GLN A 478 29.97 8.17 -26.40
CA GLN A 478 30.32 7.14 -27.37
C GLN A 478 29.91 5.76 -26.84
N GLU A 479 29.58 4.85 -27.75
CA GLU A 479 29.26 3.47 -27.38
C GLU A 479 30.43 2.80 -26.64
N GLU A 480 30.11 2.06 -25.58
CA GLU A 480 31.12 1.31 -24.83
C GLU A 480 31.59 0.10 -25.64
N ASP A 481 32.91 0.00 -25.82
CA ASP A 481 33.56 -1.11 -26.52
C ASP A 481 34.69 -1.71 -25.65
N SER A 482 35.51 -2.58 -26.23
CA SER A 482 36.67 -3.18 -25.53
C SER A 482 37.77 -2.17 -25.19
N GLU A 483 37.76 -0.99 -25.79
CA GLU A 483 38.78 0.06 -25.67
C GLU A 483 38.30 1.29 -24.88
N ARG A 484 36.99 1.51 -24.77
CA ARG A 484 36.36 2.71 -24.20
C ARG A 484 35.31 2.35 -23.13
N MET A 485 35.21 3.19 -22.11
CA MET A 485 34.19 3.09 -21.05
C MET A 485 33.57 4.47 -20.78
N ASN A 486 32.33 4.50 -20.31
CA ASN A 486 31.69 5.73 -19.85
C ASN A 486 31.89 5.88 -18.34
N LEU A 487 32.56 6.97 -17.95
CA LEU A 487 32.97 7.24 -16.58
C LEU A 487 32.03 8.28 -15.96
N PRO A 488 31.29 7.94 -14.88
CA PRO A 488 30.54 8.90 -14.10
C PRO A 488 31.47 9.81 -13.29
N VAL A 489 31.25 11.12 -13.38
CA VAL A 489 32.05 12.16 -12.70
C VAL A 489 31.14 13.07 -11.87
N TYR A 490 31.45 13.21 -10.58
CA TYR A 490 30.70 14.04 -9.64
C TYR A 490 31.48 15.29 -9.24
N PHE A 491 30.79 16.40 -9.00
CA PHE A 491 31.39 17.63 -8.48
C PHE A 491 31.25 17.66 -6.97
N ARG A 492 32.35 17.92 -6.27
CA ARG A 492 32.39 17.86 -4.81
C ARG A 492 33.19 19.02 -4.25
N GLU A 493 32.62 19.69 -3.26
CA GLU A 493 33.28 20.77 -2.52
C GLU A 493 33.91 20.22 -1.25
N ARG A 494 35.18 20.57 -1.00
CA ARG A 494 35.90 20.25 0.23
C ARG A 494 35.97 21.46 1.15
N HIS A 495 35.25 21.39 2.27
CA HIS A 495 35.44 22.37 3.35
C HIS A 495 36.59 21.94 4.26
N SER A 496 37.63 22.78 4.32
CA SER A 496 38.66 22.66 5.36
C SER A 496 38.09 23.16 6.68
N LYS A 497 37.87 22.28 7.66
CA LYS A 497 37.56 22.66 9.05
C LYS A 497 38.80 22.47 9.91
N HIS A 498 39.00 23.39 10.86
CA HIS A 498 40.09 23.36 11.82
C HIS A 498 40.20 22.02 12.56
N ALA A 499 41.44 21.68 12.91
CA ALA A 499 41.90 20.37 13.37
C ALA A 499 40.95 19.63 14.35
N GLY A 500 40.42 18.48 13.92
CA GLY A 500 39.83 17.48 14.82
C GLY A 500 38.52 16.81 14.40
N SER A 501 37.87 17.19 13.30
CA SER A 501 36.61 16.56 12.83
C SER A 501 36.72 16.07 11.38
N SER A 502 35.98 15.01 11.03
CA SER A 502 35.99 14.40 9.70
C SER A 502 35.60 15.41 8.61
N SER A 503 36.35 15.43 7.50
CA SER A 503 36.09 16.32 6.36
C SER A 503 34.68 16.10 5.81
N SER A 504 33.79 17.09 5.92
CA SER A 504 32.48 17.06 5.29
C SER A 504 32.64 17.43 3.81
N THR A 505 32.23 16.53 2.91
CA THR A 505 32.20 16.80 1.47
C THR A 505 30.75 16.96 1.02
N MET A 506 30.49 17.94 0.15
CA MET A 506 29.15 18.22 -0.37
C MET A 506 29.16 18.15 -1.89
N LEU A 507 28.23 17.41 -2.47
CA LEU A 507 28.05 17.36 -3.93
C LEU A 507 27.32 18.63 -4.38
N PHE A 508 27.66 19.11 -5.57
CA PHE A 508 27.00 20.26 -6.21
C PHE A 508 26.94 20.06 -7.73
N GLY A 509 26.24 20.93 -8.45
CA GLY A 509 26.22 20.94 -9.92
C GLY A 509 25.60 19.69 -10.57
N GLN A 510 25.71 19.62 -11.90
CA GLN A 510 25.20 18.50 -12.68
C GLN A 510 26.30 17.44 -12.89
N PRO A 511 26.06 16.15 -12.59
CA PRO A 511 27.06 15.11 -12.80
C PRO A 511 27.35 14.92 -14.29
N LEU A 512 28.60 14.61 -14.62
CA LEU A 512 29.04 14.36 -16.00
C LEU A 512 29.16 12.86 -16.27
N LEU A 513 28.90 12.47 -17.51
CA LEU A 513 29.19 11.13 -18.02
C LEU A 513 30.13 11.26 -19.21
N ILE A 514 31.37 10.81 -19.06
CA ILE A 514 32.45 11.08 -20.04
C ILE A 514 33.02 9.77 -20.57
N THR A 515 33.15 9.66 -21.89
CA THR A 515 33.82 8.51 -22.52
C THR A 515 35.35 8.62 -22.42
N VAL A 516 35.98 7.63 -21.80
CA VAL A 516 37.43 7.54 -21.59
C VAL A 516 38.00 6.18 -22.06
N PRO A 517 39.27 6.12 -22.49
CA PRO A 517 39.95 4.85 -22.77
C PRO A 517 40.00 3.93 -21.54
N ARG A 518 39.79 2.63 -21.74
CA ARG A 518 39.86 1.60 -20.69
C ARG A 518 41.29 1.30 -20.23
N GLN A 519 42.25 1.48 -21.14
CA GLN A 519 43.66 1.18 -20.92
C GLN A 519 44.48 2.46 -21.09
N ASN A 520 45.54 2.60 -20.30
CA ASN A 520 46.51 3.70 -20.40
C ASN A 520 45.92 5.11 -20.23
N LEU A 521 44.81 5.26 -19.50
CA LEU A 521 44.28 6.59 -19.15
C LEU A 521 45.23 7.30 -18.17
N ILE A 522 45.70 8.48 -18.54
CA ILE A 522 46.58 9.31 -17.73
C ILE A 522 45.75 10.40 -17.03
N ALA A 523 46.11 10.74 -15.78
CA ALA A 523 45.39 11.73 -14.98
C ALA A 523 45.26 13.10 -15.66
N ASP A 524 46.30 13.57 -16.35
CA ASP A 524 46.27 14.86 -17.06
C ASP A 524 45.31 14.84 -18.27
N VAL A 525 45.25 13.73 -19.01
CA VAL A 525 44.29 13.57 -20.13
C VAL A 525 42.84 13.56 -19.63
N LEU A 526 42.59 12.96 -18.46
CA LEU A 526 41.28 13.02 -17.82
C LEU A 526 40.96 14.44 -17.33
N TYR A 527 41.97 15.16 -16.83
CA TYR A 527 41.85 16.55 -16.39
C TYR A 527 41.45 17.47 -17.53
N ASP A 528 42.18 17.43 -18.64
CA ASP A 528 41.89 18.26 -19.80
C ASP A 528 40.50 17.96 -20.35
N LYS A 529 40.11 16.68 -20.43
CA LYS A 529 38.76 16.29 -20.86
C LYS A 529 37.63 16.79 -19.96
N ILE A 530 37.85 16.82 -18.64
CA ILE A 530 36.84 17.32 -17.71
C ILE A 530 36.81 18.85 -17.75
N LEU A 531 37.97 19.49 -17.85
CA LEU A 531 38.06 20.94 -17.96
C LEU A 531 37.37 21.44 -19.25
N GLU A 532 37.63 20.78 -20.38
CA GLU A 532 36.91 21.03 -21.64
C GLU A 532 35.39 20.94 -21.44
N ARG A 533 34.91 19.98 -20.64
CA ARG A 533 33.47 19.78 -20.37
C ARG A 533 32.85 20.80 -19.43
N ILE A 534 33.64 21.45 -18.57
CA ILE A 534 33.17 22.47 -17.62
C ILE A 534 33.08 23.86 -18.29
N GLY A 535 33.78 24.05 -19.42
CA GLY A 535 33.80 25.30 -20.19
C GLY A 535 35.11 26.09 -20.00
N PRO A 536 35.46 27.00 -20.93
CA PRO A 536 36.69 27.79 -20.86
C PRO A 536 36.66 28.78 -19.68
N GLU A 537 37.83 29.05 -19.09
CA GLU A 537 38.02 30.10 -18.07
C GLU A 537 37.45 31.44 -18.56
N PRO A 538 36.81 32.25 -17.68
CA PRO A 538 36.50 33.63 -18.04
C PRO A 538 37.81 34.33 -18.39
N GLU A 539 37.92 34.86 -19.63
CA GLU A 539 39.07 35.65 -20.04
C GLU A 539 39.35 36.72 -18.99
N ASN A 540 40.61 36.77 -18.51
CA ASN A 540 41.12 37.79 -17.62
C ASN A 540 40.59 39.17 -18.05
N GLY A 541 39.66 39.71 -17.27
CA GLY A 541 39.26 41.11 -17.36
C GLY A 541 40.49 41.96 -17.07
N HIS A 542 41.09 42.52 -18.12
CA HIS A 542 41.93 43.70 -18.00
C HIS A 542 41.10 44.80 -17.34
N SER A 543 41.29 44.99 -16.04
CA SER A 543 40.83 46.20 -15.35
C SER A 543 41.76 47.34 -15.74
N GLU A 544 41.35 48.12 -16.73
CA GLU A 544 41.79 49.51 -16.90
C GLU A 544 41.24 50.34 -15.73
N GLU A 545 42.15 51.11 -15.13
CA GLU A 545 41.94 52.36 -14.39
C GLU A 545 41.01 52.35 -13.15
N ASP A 546 41.63 52.58 -11.98
CA ASP A 546 41.25 53.74 -11.14
C ASP A 546 42.43 54.09 -10.20
N GLU A 547 43.05 55.23 -10.48
CA GLU A 547 43.96 55.94 -9.58
C GLU A 547 43.13 56.58 -8.45
N GLU A 548 43.35 56.17 -7.20
CA GLU A 548 43.11 57.06 -6.06
C GLU A 548 44.26 56.99 -5.04
N ASP A 549 44.93 58.13 -4.94
CA ASP A 549 45.90 58.52 -3.93
C ASP A 549 45.41 58.27 -2.49
N THR A 550 46.24 57.64 -1.66
CA THR A 550 46.48 58.12 -0.29
C THR A 550 47.85 57.67 0.22
N SER A 551 48.61 58.64 0.71
CA SER A 551 49.95 58.50 1.26
C SER A 551 49.96 58.18 2.77
N ASP A 552 51.10 57.64 3.20
CA ASP A 552 51.70 57.71 4.55
C ASP A 552 51.27 56.67 5.62
N LEU A 553 52.08 55.62 5.84
CA LEU A 553 53.17 55.63 6.84
C LEU A 553 53.88 54.26 6.95
N GLU A 554 55.21 54.33 7.05
CA GLU A 554 56.21 53.27 7.14
C GLU A 554 56.08 52.40 8.42
N ASN A 555 56.41 51.10 8.35
CA ASN A 555 57.78 50.59 8.62
C ASN A 555 57.84 49.05 8.76
N GLY A 556 58.76 48.42 8.01
CA GLY A 556 59.60 47.34 8.53
C GLY A 556 59.24 45.88 8.23
N SER A 557 59.68 45.35 7.08
CA SER A 557 60.80 44.38 7.00
C SER A 557 60.77 43.54 5.71
N LYS A 558 61.78 43.78 4.87
CA LYS A 558 62.13 42.99 3.68
C LYS A 558 62.44 41.54 4.04
N ARG A 559 61.84 40.59 3.33
CA ARG A 559 62.55 39.45 2.72
C ARG A 559 61.89 39.06 1.40
N ASP A 560 62.47 39.57 0.33
CA ASP A 560 62.40 38.98 -1.00
C ASP A 560 62.92 37.53 -0.96
N VAL A 561 62.04 36.58 -1.29
CA VAL A 561 62.44 35.40 -2.07
C VAL A 561 61.36 35.21 -3.12
N ALA A 562 61.54 35.90 -4.24
CA ALA A 562 60.95 35.49 -5.50
C ALA A 562 61.38 34.04 -5.78
N LYS A 563 60.41 33.12 -5.77
CA LYS A 563 60.53 31.83 -6.45
C LYS A 563 59.35 31.73 -7.40
N GLN A 564 59.61 32.12 -8.65
CA GLN A 564 58.82 31.71 -9.81
C GLN A 564 58.58 30.19 -9.71
N CYS A 565 57.32 29.78 -9.62
CA CYS A 565 56.90 28.43 -9.95
C CYS A 565 55.91 28.55 -11.11
N SER A 566 56.42 28.22 -12.29
CA SER A 566 55.68 28.15 -13.55
C SER A 566 54.91 26.83 -13.63
N SER A 567 53.63 26.86 -13.29
CA SER A 567 52.59 25.93 -13.75
C SER A 567 51.23 26.51 -13.35
N PRO A 568 50.21 26.55 -14.23
CA PRO A 568 48.88 27.02 -13.82
C PRO A 568 48.37 26.15 -12.67
N ALA A 569 47.84 26.77 -11.62
CA ALA A 569 47.32 26.05 -10.47
C ALA A 569 46.12 25.19 -10.93
N LYS A 570 46.18 23.86 -10.71
CA LYS A 570 45.07 22.96 -11.06
C LYS A 570 43.82 23.35 -10.24
N LEU A 571 42.72 23.67 -10.91
CA LEU A 571 41.44 24.14 -10.34
C LEU A 571 40.73 23.12 -9.42
N PHE A 572 41.00 21.83 -9.61
CA PHE A 572 40.40 20.74 -8.82
C PHE A 572 41.29 19.51 -8.81
N THR A 573 41.04 18.61 -7.84
CA THR A 573 41.74 17.32 -7.72
C THR A 573 40.80 16.15 -7.93
N PHE A 574 41.30 14.96 -8.28
CA PHE A 574 40.46 13.76 -8.47
C PHE A 574 40.56 12.78 -7.31
N SER A 575 39.43 12.16 -6.99
CA SER A 575 39.37 11.02 -6.09
C SER A 575 38.50 9.92 -6.69
N ILE A 576 38.90 8.65 -6.56
CA ILE A 576 37.97 7.54 -6.78
C ILE A 576 37.03 7.51 -5.58
N VAL A 577 35.74 7.50 -5.87
CA VAL A 577 34.66 7.52 -4.89
C VAL A 577 33.76 6.30 -5.06
N ASN A 578 32.96 6.01 -4.03
CA ASN A 578 31.88 5.05 -4.15
C ASN A 578 30.82 5.54 -5.16
N SER A 579 29.89 4.66 -5.53
CA SER A 579 28.80 4.97 -6.47
C SER A 579 27.93 6.17 -6.04
N TYR A 580 27.93 6.50 -4.75
CA TYR A 580 27.21 7.64 -4.17
C TYR A 580 28.00 8.96 -4.16
N GLY A 581 29.27 8.97 -4.57
CA GLY A 581 30.13 10.16 -4.68
C GLY A 581 30.72 10.70 -3.37
N THR A 582 30.31 10.18 -2.22
CA THR A 582 30.61 10.77 -0.90
C THR A 582 31.80 10.14 -0.18
N ALA A 583 32.05 8.84 -0.36
CA ALA A 583 33.15 8.16 0.32
C ALA A 583 34.36 8.02 -0.59
N ASN A 584 35.52 8.49 -0.13
CA ASN A 584 36.79 8.29 -0.83
C ASN A 584 37.23 6.82 -0.74
N ILE A 585 37.48 6.21 -1.89
CA ILE A 585 38.06 4.87 -2.01
C ILE A 585 39.57 4.98 -2.11
N SER A 586 40.06 5.84 -3.01
CA SER A 586 41.48 6.15 -3.14
C SER A 586 41.71 7.54 -3.74
N PRO A 587 42.70 8.30 -3.25
CA PRO A 587 43.15 9.50 -3.94
C PRO A 587 43.84 9.10 -5.26
N LEU A 588 43.57 9.81 -6.35
CA LEU A 588 44.24 9.58 -7.63
C LEU A 588 45.56 10.38 -7.65
N PRO A 589 46.67 9.81 -8.14
CA PRO A 589 47.93 10.54 -8.25
C PRO A 589 47.79 11.73 -9.21
N CYS A 590 48.32 12.89 -8.83
CA CYS A 590 48.27 14.12 -9.64
C CYS A 590 49.37 14.21 -10.73
N ASP A 591 50.27 13.21 -10.78
CA ASP A 591 51.52 13.25 -11.54
C ASP A 591 51.58 12.13 -12.58
N GLY A 592 51.12 12.37 -13.82
CA GLY A 592 51.44 11.58 -15.04
C GLY A 592 51.21 10.06 -15.03
N ASN A 593 50.65 9.49 -13.96
CA ASN A 593 50.56 8.06 -13.75
C ASN A 593 49.31 7.47 -14.42
N VAL A 594 49.42 6.22 -14.87
CA VAL A 594 48.29 5.47 -15.44
C VAL A 594 47.27 5.18 -14.34
N LEU A 595 46.02 5.61 -14.57
CA LEU A 595 44.91 5.37 -13.68
C LEU A 595 44.41 3.93 -13.82
N LYS A 596 44.37 3.18 -12.71
CA LYS A 596 43.76 1.85 -12.66
C LYS A 596 42.27 1.98 -12.35
N LEU A 597 41.47 2.23 -13.39
CA LEU A 597 40.00 2.28 -13.27
C LEU A 597 39.40 0.91 -13.60
N ASN A 598 38.37 0.51 -12.85
CA ASN A 598 37.51 -0.62 -13.18
C ASN A 598 36.24 -0.11 -13.90
N PRO A 599 35.48 -0.99 -14.60
CA PRO A 599 34.27 -0.59 -15.33
C PRO A 599 33.14 -0.01 -14.47
N HIS A 600 33.24 -0.10 -13.13
CA HIS A 600 32.28 0.44 -12.18
C HIS A 600 32.87 1.58 -11.36
N SER A 601 33.99 2.15 -11.80
CA SER A 601 34.67 3.23 -11.09
C SER A 601 33.87 4.51 -11.23
N THR A 602 33.84 5.28 -10.17
CA THR A 602 33.22 6.60 -10.15
C THR A 602 34.24 7.60 -9.63
N VAL A 603 34.32 8.76 -10.27
CA VAL A 603 35.31 9.79 -9.95
C VAL A 603 34.60 11.02 -9.41
N ALA A 604 35.16 11.63 -8.37
CA ALA A 604 34.75 12.97 -7.94
C ALA A 604 35.85 13.98 -8.27
N ILE A 605 35.46 15.15 -8.75
CA ILE A 605 36.30 16.33 -8.83
C ILE A 605 36.10 17.17 -7.57
N ASP A 606 37.20 17.37 -6.87
CA ASP A 606 37.27 18.04 -5.59
C ASP A 606 37.75 19.47 -5.77
N TRP A 607 36.82 20.39 -5.62
CA TRP A 607 37.06 21.83 -5.63
C TRP A 607 37.28 22.33 -4.20
N ASP A 608 38.25 23.23 -4.05
CA ASP A 608 38.33 24.04 -2.84
C ASP A 608 37.29 25.18 -2.89
N THR A 609 36.87 25.64 -1.71
CA THR A 609 35.81 26.64 -1.58
C THR A 609 36.17 27.99 -2.22
N GLU A 610 37.46 28.36 -2.31
CA GLU A 610 37.87 29.64 -2.88
C GLU A 610 37.85 29.58 -4.42
N SER A 611 38.41 28.52 -5.01
CA SER A 611 38.39 28.27 -6.45
C SER A 611 36.97 28.08 -7.00
N LYS A 612 36.08 27.42 -6.25
CA LYS A 612 34.66 27.29 -6.65
C LYS A 612 33.98 28.65 -6.73
N LYS A 613 34.17 29.52 -5.73
CA LYS A 613 33.55 30.86 -5.72
C LYS A 613 34.06 31.75 -6.84
N LEU A 614 35.33 31.59 -7.22
CA LEU A 614 35.96 32.42 -8.24
C LEU A 614 35.65 31.93 -9.67
N CYS A 615 35.58 30.61 -9.87
CA CYS A 615 35.60 30.02 -11.21
C CYS A 615 34.37 29.17 -11.56
N TYR A 616 33.39 29.00 -10.66
CA TYR A 616 32.16 28.22 -10.94
C TYR A 616 30.91 29.08 -10.76
N ASP A 617 30.31 29.49 -11.88
CA ASP A 617 28.99 30.13 -11.90
C ASP A 617 27.89 29.05 -11.83
N GLU A 618 27.23 28.96 -10.68
CA GLU A 618 26.16 27.99 -10.44
C GLU A 618 24.91 28.26 -11.29
N GLN A 619 24.60 29.53 -11.58
CA GLN A 619 23.43 29.88 -12.40
C GLN A 619 23.67 29.52 -13.87
N GLU A 620 24.89 29.75 -14.37
CA GLU A 620 25.24 29.36 -15.73
C GLU A 620 25.39 27.85 -15.89
N ALA A 621 25.96 27.16 -14.91
CA ALA A 621 26.12 25.70 -14.94
C ALA A 621 24.79 24.93 -14.90
N GLU A 622 23.75 25.51 -14.29
CA GLU A 622 22.39 24.93 -14.24
C GLU A 622 21.46 25.45 -15.35
N ALA A 623 21.93 26.38 -16.19
CA ALA A 623 21.15 26.95 -17.28
C ALA A 623 20.87 25.90 -18.38
N TYR A 624 19.62 25.86 -18.85
CA TYR A 624 19.19 24.97 -19.92
C TYR A 624 18.31 25.69 -20.95
N GLU A 625 18.27 25.15 -22.16
CA GLU A 625 17.44 25.65 -23.26
C GLU A 625 16.19 24.80 -23.43
N LYS A 626 15.11 25.40 -23.95
CA LYS A 626 13.86 24.68 -24.23
C LYS A 626 13.73 24.45 -25.72
N HIS A 627 13.63 23.19 -26.13
CA HIS A 627 13.37 22.83 -27.51
C HIS A 627 11.95 23.23 -27.95
N GLU A 628 11.70 23.38 -29.25
CA GLU A 628 10.38 23.72 -29.81
C GLU A 628 9.26 22.77 -29.37
N SER A 629 9.59 21.50 -29.06
CA SER A 629 8.64 20.52 -28.53
C SER A 629 8.05 20.92 -27.16
N MET A 630 8.70 21.81 -26.42
CA MET A 630 8.20 22.38 -25.17
C MET A 630 7.16 23.50 -25.39
N LEU A 631 7.16 24.14 -26.56
CA LEU A 631 6.28 25.27 -26.91
C LEU A 631 4.87 24.83 -27.29
N GLN A 632 4.65 23.52 -27.53
CA GLN A 632 3.30 23.02 -27.76
C GLN A 632 2.45 23.17 -26.48
N PRO A 633 1.24 23.77 -26.58
CA PRO A 633 0.36 23.91 -25.43
C PRO A 633 0.08 22.52 -24.86
N GLN A 634 0.24 22.35 -23.54
CA GLN A 634 -0.16 21.12 -22.86
C GLN A 634 -1.62 20.84 -23.25
N LYS A 635 -1.86 19.79 -24.04
CA LYS A 635 -3.22 19.29 -24.23
C LYS A 635 -3.75 19.03 -22.83
N LYS A 636 -4.84 19.71 -22.44
CA LYS A 636 -5.53 19.48 -21.16
C LYS A 636 -5.64 17.97 -20.96
N LYS A 637 -5.29 17.48 -19.76
CA LYS A 637 -5.40 16.06 -19.41
C LYS A 637 -6.76 15.56 -19.88
N ALA A 638 -6.77 14.67 -20.87
CA ALA A 638 -8.01 14.15 -21.45
C ALA A 638 -8.88 13.55 -20.34
N THR A 639 -10.03 14.18 -20.10
CA THR A 639 -11.11 13.66 -19.27
C THR A 639 -11.83 12.59 -20.07
N VAL A 640 -12.19 11.48 -19.42
CA VAL A 640 -12.99 10.41 -20.02
C VAL A 640 -14.38 10.46 -19.42
N ALA A 641 -15.44 10.46 -20.21
CA ALA A 641 -16.79 10.38 -19.66
C ALA A 641 -17.09 8.98 -19.12
N LEU A 642 -17.85 8.87 -18.02
CA LEU A 642 -18.30 7.58 -17.47
C LEU A 642 -19.03 6.72 -18.52
N ARG A 643 -19.80 7.39 -19.39
CA ARG A 643 -20.44 6.80 -20.57
C ARG A 643 -19.46 6.02 -21.44
N GLU A 644 -18.30 6.59 -21.76
CA GLU A 644 -17.29 5.92 -22.60
C GLU A 644 -16.75 4.65 -21.92
N CYS A 645 -16.63 4.67 -20.59
CA CYS A 645 -16.21 3.48 -19.82
C CYS A 645 -17.29 2.37 -19.86
N ILE A 646 -18.58 2.74 -19.82
CA ILE A 646 -19.70 1.80 -19.94
C ILE A 646 -19.77 1.23 -21.36
N GLU A 647 -19.62 2.09 -22.38
CA GLU A 647 -19.56 1.67 -23.78
C GLU A 647 -18.42 0.67 -23.98
N LEU A 648 -17.21 1.00 -23.51
CA LEU A 648 -16.04 0.11 -23.55
C LEU A 648 -16.31 -1.23 -22.86
N PHE A 649 -16.97 -1.22 -21.70
CA PHE A 649 -17.38 -2.45 -21.00
C PHE A 649 -18.34 -3.33 -21.83
N THR A 650 -19.22 -2.71 -22.63
CA THR A 650 -20.18 -3.42 -23.49
C THR A 650 -19.66 -3.76 -24.89
N THR A 651 -18.44 -3.33 -25.23
CA THR A 651 -17.82 -3.71 -26.50
C THR A 651 -17.43 -5.19 -26.50
N MET A 652 -17.38 -5.78 -27.70
CA MET A 652 -16.92 -7.15 -27.87
C MET A 652 -15.40 -7.21 -27.72
N GLU A 653 -14.91 -8.12 -26.88
CA GLU A 653 -13.49 -8.39 -26.67
C GLU A 653 -13.14 -9.85 -26.97
N THR A 654 -11.89 -10.11 -27.35
CA THR A 654 -11.38 -11.48 -27.53
C THR A 654 -10.77 -11.96 -26.22
N LEU A 655 -11.16 -13.15 -25.77
CA LEU A 655 -10.60 -13.76 -24.57
C LEU A 655 -9.09 -14.00 -24.70
N GLY A 656 -8.35 -13.73 -23.62
CA GLY A 656 -6.90 -13.94 -23.56
C GLY A 656 -6.50 -15.42 -23.57
N GLU A 657 -5.22 -15.68 -23.80
CA GLU A 657 -4.65 -17.05 -23.82
C GLU A 657 -4.83 -17.82 -22.50
N HIS A 658 -4.93 -17.11 -21.38
CA HIS A 658 -5.02 -17.70 -20.05
C HIS A 658 -6.45 -17.95 -19.56
N ASP A 659 -7.47 -17.37 -20.22
CA ASP A 659 -8.88 -17.51 -19.86
C ASP A 659 -9.76 -17.96 -21.05
N PRO A 660 -9.42 -19.07 -21.75
CA PRO A 660 -10.18 -19.51 -22.92
C PRO A 660 -11.53 -20.12 -22.54
N TRP A 661 -12.52 -19.98 -23.42
CA TRP A 661 -13.85 -20.57 -23.25
C TRP A 661 -13.90 -22.01 -23.79
N TYR A 662 -14.45 -22.94 -23.00
CA TYR A 662 -14.69 -24.30 -23.47
C TYR A 662 -15.90 -24.34 -24.41
N CYS A 663 -15.66 -24.56 -25.70
CA CYS A 663 -16.72 -24.67 -26.69
C CYS A 663 -17.35 -26.07 -26.65
N PRO A 664 -18.67 -26.21 -26.36
CA PRO A 664 -19.32 -27.51 -26.27
C PRO A 664 -19.43 -28.23 -27.64
N THR A 665 -19.44 -27.49 -28.74
CA THR A 665 -19.48 -28.04 -30.10
C THR A 665 -18.12 -28.55 -30.55
N CYS A 666 -17.06 -27.75 -30.35
CA CYS A 666 -15.69 -28.13 -30.72
C CYS A 666 -15.03 -29.07 -29.70
N LYS A 667 -15.61 -29.16 -28.48
CA LYS A 667 -15.09 -29.91 -27.33
C LYS A 667 -13.65 -29.54 -26.95
N LYS A 668 -13.28 -28.27 -27.13
CA LYS A 668 -11.96 -27.73 -26.81
C LYS A 668 -12.04 -26.29 -26.32
N HIS A 669 -11.00 -25.85 -25.62
CA HIS A 669 -10.85 -24.47 -25.17
C HIS A 669 -10.49 -23.57 -26.35
N GLN A 670 -11.20 -22.45 -26.49
CA GLN A 670 -11.11 -21.53 -27.60
C GLN A 670 -10.98 -20.09 -27.09
N GLN A 671 -10.20 -19.28 -27.79
CA GLN A 671 -10.22 -17.83 -27.63
C GLN A 671 -11.48 -17.25 -28.29
N ALA A 672 -12.61 -17.45 -27.62
CA ALA A 672 -13.89 -16.91 -28.06
C ALA A 672 -13.91 -15.38 -27.96
N THR A 673 -14.75 -14.76 -28.78
CA THR A 673 -15.14 -13.37 -28.53
C THR A 673 -16.23 -13.35 -27.49
N LYS A 674 -16.14 -12.43 -26.54
CA LYS A 674 -17.05 -12.23 -25.42
C LYS A 674 -17.60 -10.81 -25.48
N LYS A 675 -18.90 -10.67 -25.24
CA LYS A 675 -19.58 -9.38 -25.12
C LYS A 675 -20.50 -9.40 -23.92
N PHE A 676 -20.51 -8.33 -23.14
CA PHE A 676 -21.48 -8.10 -22.08
C PHE A 676 -22.49 -7.03 -22.51
N ASP A 677 -23.77 -7.29 -22.29
CA ASP A 677 -24.84 -6.31 -22.41
C ASP A 677 -25.59 -6.21 -21.07
N LEU A 678 -26.05 -5.03 -20.68
CA LEU A 678 -26.83 -4.84 -19.46
C LEU A 678 -28.29 -5.24 -19.74
N TRP A 679 -28.84 -6.21 -19.00
CA TRP A 679 -30.24 -6.63 -19.17
C TRP A 679 -31.17 -5.97 -18.15
N SER A 680 -30.81 -5.98 -16.87
CA SER A 680 -31.55 -5.29 -15.82
C SER A 680 -30.60 -4.73 -14.77
N LEU A 681 -30.97 -3.58 -14.19
CA LEU A 681 -30.12 -2.86 -13.24
C LEU A 681 -30.73 -2.81 -11.83
N PRO A 682 -29.89 -2.86 -10.78
CA PRO A 682 -30.31 -2.89 -9.38
C PRO A 682 -30.87 -1.56 -8.89
N ARG A 683 -31.45 -1.56 -7.67
CA ARG A 683 -31.88 -0.33 -7.01
C ARG A 683 -30.68 0.54 -6.60
N ILE A 684 -29.62 -0.08 -6.10
CA ILE A 684 -28.33 0.57 -5.84
C ILE A 684 -27.30 0.00 -6.82
N LEU A 685 -26.86 0.85 -7.75
CA LEU A 685 -25.84 0.51 -8.73
C LEU A 685 -24.46 0.91 -8.21
N VAL A 686 -23.61 -0.10 -8.00
CA VAL A 686 -22.22 0.10 -7.62
C VAL A 686 -21.36 0.06 -8.89
N VAL A 687 -20.59 1.11 -9.13
CA VAL A 687 -19.70 1.23 -10.29
C VAL A 687 -18.26 1.37 -9.82
N HIS A 688 -17.46 0.35 -10.04
CA HIS A 688 -16.03 0.32 -9.79
C HIS A 688 -15.26 0.73 -11.05
N LEU A 689 -14.36 1.70 -10.92
CA LEU A 689 -13.45 2.13 -11.98
C LEU A 689 -12.16 1.33 -11.87
N LYS A 690 -11.85 0.47 -12.85
CA LYS A 690 -10.68 -0.42 -12.83
C LYS A 690 -9.37 0.35 -13.02
N ARG A 691 -8.94 1.04 -11.97
CA ARG A 691 -7.74 1.90 -11.97
C ARG A 691 -6.45 1.12 -11.78
N PHE A 692 -6.49 0.03 -11.01
CA PHE A 692 -5.30 -0.77 -10.75
C PHE A 692 -5.09 -1.83 -11.82
N SER A 693 -3.86 -1.92 -12.32
CA SER A 693 -3.43 -2.98 -13.22
C SER A 693 -2.31 -3.78 -12.57
N TYR A 694 -2.48 -5.10 -12.53
CA TYR A 694 -1.52 -6.03 -11.94
C TYR A 694 -0.69 -6.69 -13.05
N ASN A 695 0.59 -6.32 -13.19
CA ASN A 695 1.56 -7.04 -14.02
C ASN A 695 2.58 -7.77 -13.11
N ARG A 696 3.19 -8.86 -13.61
CA ARG A 696 4.08 -9.77 -12.83
C ARG A 696 5.20 -9.07 -12.05
N CYS A 697 5.66 -7.90 -12.48
CA CYS A 697 6.79 -7.20 -11.88
C CYS A 697 6.42 -5.83 -11.25
N TRP A 698 5.23 -5.29 -11.53
CA TRP A 698 4.84 -3.94 -11.10
C TRP A 698 3.33 -3.75 -11.15
N ARG A 699 2.83 -2.88 -10.28
CA ARG A 699 1.42 -2.50 -10.23
C ARG A 699 1.29 -1.02 -10.59
N ASP A 700 0.36 -0.71 -11.50
CA ASP A 700 0.13 0.64 -12.02
C ASP A 700 -1.27 1.14 -11.60
N LYS A 701 -1.41 2.47 -11.43
CA LYS A 701 -2.68 3.12 -11.14
C LYS A 701 -3.00 4.14 -12.23
N LEU A 702 -4.16 4.01 -12.85
CA LEU A 702 -4.68 4.97 -13.81
C LEU A 702 -5.23 6.20 -13.08
N ASP A 703 -4.57 7.33 -13.27
CA ASP A 703 -4.91 8.64 -12.69
C ASP A 703 -5.83 9.48 -13.61
N THR A 704 -6.44 8.85 -14.62
CA THR A 704 -7.37 9.49 -15.56
C THR A 704 -8.57 10.08 -14.82
N VAL A 705 -8.90 11.34 -15.08
CA VAL A 705 -10.14 11.93 -14.56
C VAL A 705 -11.31 11.31 -15.32
N VAL A 706 -12.22 10.66 -14.58
CA VAL A 706 -13.46 10.15 -15.13
C VAL A 706 -14.55 11.15 -14.76
N ASP A 707 -15.19 11.73 -15.76
CA ASP A 707 -16.31 12.65 -15.56
C ASP A 707 -17.59 11.82 -15.39
N PHE A 708 -18.23 11.95 -14.23
CA PHE A 708 -19.43 11.20 -13.87
C PHE A 708 -20.51 12.13 -13.32
N PRO A 709 -21.78 11.95 -13.75
CA PRO A 709 -22.87 12.83 -13.33
C PRO A 709 -23.27 12.58 -11.87
N ILE A 710 -23.36 13.63 -11.07
CA ILE A 710 -23.80 13.54 -9.66
C ILE A 710 -25.32 13.25 -9.59
N ARG A 711 -26.08 13.70 -10.58
CA ARG A 711 -27.54 13.54 -10.68
C ARG A 711 -27.92 13.16 -12.10
N ASP A 712 -29.07 12.52 -12.25
CA ASP A 712 -29.68 12.23 -13.55
C ASP A 712 -28.81 11.36 -14.47
N LEU A 713 -28.05 10.40 -13.90
CA LEU A 713 -27.36 9.39 -14.68
C LEU A 713 -28.39 8.50 -15.39
N ASN A 714 -28.56 8.69 -16.69
CA ASN A 714 -29.43 7.86 -17.50
C ASN A 714 -28.68 6.61 -17.97
N MET A 715 -29.08 5.45 -17.47
CA MET A 715 -28.54 4.15 -17.87
C MET A 715 -29.41 3.40 -18.89
N SER A 716 -30.60 3.93 -19.22
CA SER A 716 -31.58 3.22 -20.08
C SER A 716 -31.03 2.88 -21.46
N GLU A 717 -30.15 3.73 -22.01
CA GLU A 717 -29.56 3.51 -23.33
C GLU A 717 -28.59 2.34 -23.40
N PHE A 718 -28.01 1.94 -22.26
CA PHE A 718 -27.09 0.80 -22.19
C PHE A 718 -27.83 -0.50 -21.86
N VAL A 719 -29.12 -0.44 -21.52
CA VAL A 719 -29.94 -1.60 -21.20
C VAL A 719 -30.56 -2.15 -22.48
N CYS A 720 -30.35 -3.44 -22.75
CA CYS A 720 -30.79 -4.09 -23.98
C CYS A 720 -32.20 -4.70 -23.91
N ASP A 721 -32.84 -4.73 -22.74
CA ASP A 721 -34.25 -5.16 -22.61
C ASP A 721 -35.20 -4.09 -23.18
N PRO A 722 -35.94 -4.38 -24.27
CA PRO A 722 -36.86 -3.42 -24.87
C PRO A 722 -38.05 -3.04 -23.99
N LYS A 723 -38.35 -3.84 -22.95
CA LYS A 723 -39.47 -3.63 -22.02
C LYS A 723 -39.03 -2.92 -20.73
N ALA A 724 -37.75 -2.62 -20.57
CA ALA A 724 -37.23 -1.93 -19.41
C ALA A 724 -37.81 -0.50 -19.29
N GLY A 725 -38.16 -0.12 -18.06
CA GLY A 725 -38.51 1.26 -17.72
C GLY A 725 -37.28 2.20 -17.71
N PRO A 726 -37.49 3.49 -17.41
CA PRO A 726 -36.39 4.44 -17.28
C PRO A 726 -35.47 4.08 -16.09
N TYR A 727 -34.17 4.08 -16.33
CA TYR A 727 -33.12 3.78 -15.36
C TYR A 727 -32.33 5.05 -15.08
N ILE A 728 -32.92 5.94 -14.27
CA ILE A 728 -32.31 7.21 -13.87
C ILE A 728 -31.74 7.06 -12.47
N TYR A 729 -30.47 7.42 -12.29
CA TYR A 729 -29.76 7.28 -11.02
C TYR A 729 -29.19 8.61 -10.51
N ASP A 730 -29.14 8.75 -9.19
CA ASP A 730 -28.43 9.82 -8.50
C ASP A 730 -27.28 9.26 -7.66
N LEU A 731 -26.17 9.97 -7.62
CA LEU A 731 -25.01 9.59 -6.83
C LEU A 731 -25.29 9.80 -5.33
N ILE A 732 -24.99 8.78 -4.53
CA ILE A 732 -25.18 8.81 -3.07
C ILE A 732 -23.87 8.72 -2.29
N ALA A 733 -22.84 8.09 -2.85
CA ALA A 733 -21.53 8.00 -2.22
C ALA A 733 -20.41 7.77 -3.24
N VAL A 734 -19.19 8.17 -2.88
CA VAL A 734 -17.97 7.95 -3.65
C VAL A 734 -16.87 7.46 -2.73
N SER A 735 -16.25 6.34 -3.09
CA SER A 735 -14.98 5.86 -2.54
C SER A 735 -13.84 6.49 -3.33
N ASN A 736 -12.97 7.25 -2.67
CA ASN A 736 -11.80 7.89 -3.25
C ASN A 736 -10.51 7.17 -2.84
N HIS A 737 -9.53 7.14 -3.74
CA HIS A 737 -8.18 6.65 -3.45
C HIS A 737 -7.12 7.67 -3.89
N TYR A 738 -6.27 8.07 -2.94
CA TYR A 738 -5.11 8.92 -3.15
C TYR A 738 -3.83 8.10 -3.04
N GLY A 739 -2.76 8.51 -3.73
CA GLY A 739 -1.50 7.76 -3.75
C GLY A 739 -1.52 6.53 -4.65
N GLY A 740 -0.44 5.75 -4.56
CA GLY A 740 -0.16 4.57 -5.38
C GLY A 740 -0.21 3.27 -4.56
N MET A 741 0.13 2.14 -5.18
CA MET A 741 -0.02 0.83 -4.54
C MET A 741 1.02 0.49 -3.47
N GLY A 742 2.12 1.25 -3.37
CA GLY A 742 3.11 1.15 -2.29
C GLY A 742 2.81 2.06 -1.08
N GLY A 743 1.75 2.86 -1.17
CA GLY A 743 1.35 3.86 -0.18
C GLY A 743 0.25 4.77 -0.75
N GLY A 744 -0.96 4.61 -0.23
CA GLY A 744 -2.17 5.33 -0.59
C GLY A 744 -3.13 5.49 0.58
N HIS A 745 -4.16 6.30 0.39
CA HIS A 745 -5.13 6.67 1.41
C HIS A 745 -6.53 6.69 0.81
N TYR A 746 -7.50 6.13 1.53
CA TYR A 746 -8.88 5.99 1.07
C TYR A 746 -9.79 6.93 1.87
N THR A 747 -10.64 7.69 1.18
CA THR A 747 -11.61 8.61 1.82
C THR A 747 -12.97 8.56 1.12
N ALA A 748 -14.03 9.04 1.76
CA ALA A 748 -15.40 8.98 1.24
C ALA A 748 -15.99 10.35 0.97
N TYR A 749 -16.81 10.45 -0.07
CA TYR A 749 -17.94 11.36 -0.05
C TYR A 749 -19.23 10.57 0.19
N GLY A 750 -20.11 11.10 1.03
CA GLY A 750 -21.44 10.53 1.26
C GLY A 750 -22.49 11.63 1.32
N LYS A 751 -23.63 11.41 0.64
CA LYS A 751 -24.78 12.30 0.71
C LYS A 751 -25.68 11.85 1.84
N ASN A 752 -25.82 12.69 2.86
CA ASN A 752 -26.67 12.41 3.99
C ASN A 752 -28.15 12.49 3.56
N LYS A 753 -28.90 11.42 3.83
CA LYS A 753 -30.31 11.30 3.44
C LYS A 753 -31.27 12.21 4.22
N VAL A 754 -30.89 12.63 5.43
CA VAL A 754 -31.74 13.40 6.35
C VAL A 754 -31.74 14.88 5.98
N ASP A 755 -30.57 15.45 5.69
CA ASP A 755 -30.42 16.87 5.34
C ASP A 755 -30.15 17.12 3.84
N GLY A 756 -29.89 16.06 3.07
CA GLY A 756 -29.62 16.13 1.63
C GLY A 756 -28.23 16.68 1.27
N LYS A 757 -27.33 16.90 2.25
CA LYS A 757 -26.02 17.53 2.05
C LYS A 757 -24.90 16.50 1.87
N TRP A 758 -23.83 16.93 1.21
CA TRP A 758 -22.63 16.14 1.03
C TRP A 758 -21.64 16.34 2.17
N TYR A 759 -21.03 15.24 2.58
CA TYR A 759 -19.99 15.21 3.60
C TYR A 759 -18.78 14.44 3.09
N TYR A 760 -17.58 14.92 3.46
CA TYR A 760 -16.31 14.27 3.24
C TYR A 760 -15.87 13.55 4.51
N PHE A 761 -15.61 12.26 4.39
CA PHE A 761 -15.20 11.36 5.47
C PHE A 761 -13.76 10.95 5.25
N ASP A 762 -12.88 11.42 6.14
CA ASP A 762 -11.47 11.11 6.14
C ASP A 762 -11.09 10.53 7.50
N ASP A 763 -11.11 9.20 7.58
CA ASP A 763 -10.99 8.41 8.81
C ASP A 763 -11.93 8.91 9.92
N SER A 764 -11.36 9.52 10.96
CA SER A 764 -12.10 10.04 12.11
C SER A 764 -12.60 11.46 11.96
N SER A 765 -12.37 12.08 10.81
CA SER A 765 -12.76 13.46 10.53
C SER A 765 -13.91 13.50 9.52
N VAL A 766 -14.90 14.34 9.81
CA VAL A 766 -16.00 14.65 8.90
C VAL A 766 -16.05 16.14 8.68
N SER A 767 -16.14 16.51 7.41
CA SER A 767 -16.30 17.90 6.97
C SER A 767 -17.43 18.00 5.96
N SER A 768 -18.05 19.17 5.86
CA SER A 768 -19.03 19.44 4.81
C SER A 768 -18.34 19.52 3.45
N ALA A 769 -18.96 18.97 2.41
CA ALA A 769 -18.47 19.01 1.05
C ALA A 769 -19.50 19.63 0.10
N THR A 770 -19.01 20.17 -1.02
CA THR A 770 -19.85 20.70 -2.10
C THR A 770 -19.76 19.82 -3.35
N GLU A 771 -20.76 19.88 -4.23
CA GLU A 771 -20.84 19.00 -5.41
C GLU A 771 -19.65 19.17 -6.37
N ASP A 772 -19.06 20.36 -6.45
CA ASP A 772 -17.87 20.64 -7.27
C ASP A 772 -16.60 19.91 -6.79
N GLN A 773 -16.56 19.43 -5.55
CA GLN A 773 -15.41 18.74 -4.96
C GLN A 773 -15.43 17.21 -5.19
N ILE A 774 -16.54 16.68 -5.69
CA ILE A 774 -16.80 15.24 -5.75
C ILE A 774 -16.14 14.60 -6.98
N VAL A 775 -16.26 15.24 -8.15
CA VAL A 775 -15.76 14.70 -9.42
C VAL A 775 -14.25 14.97 -9.54
N THR A 776 -13.46 13.99 -9.11
CA THR A 776 -11.98 14.09 -9.12
C THR A 776 -11.34 12.82 -9.66
N LYS A 777 -10.04 12.88 -9.97
CA LYS A 777 -9.25 11.70 -10.34
C LYS A 777 -9.15 10.65 -9.22
N ALA A 778 -9.46 11.03 -7.97
CA ALA A 778 -9.40 10.14 -6.83
C ALA A 778 -10.57 9.15 -6.80
N ALA A 779 -11.70 9.47 -7.44
CA ALA A 779 -12.88 8.62 -7.46
C ALA A 779 -12.56 7.20 -7.96
N TYR A 780 -12.89 6.19 -7.17
CA TYR A 780 -12.53 4.79 -7.37
C TYR A 780 -13.76 3.87 -7.45
N VAL A 781 -14.70 3.99 -6.51
CA VAL A 781 -16.00 3.29 -6.56
C VAL A 781 -17.13 4.30 -6.37
N LEU A 782 -18.12 4.29 -7.26
CA LEU A 782 -19.28 5.17 -7.27
C LEU A 782 -20.52 4.37 -6.83
N PHE A 783 -21.33 4.95 -5.95
CA PHE A 783 -22.61 4.37 -5.52
C PHE A 783 -23.75 5.24 -6.02
N TYR A 784 -24.62 4.65 -6.82
CA TYR A 784 -25.77 5.29 -7.45
C TYR A 784 -27.07 4.68 -6.94
N GLN A 785 -28.07 5.51 -6.64
CA GLN A 785 -29.41 5.09 -6.27
C GLN A 785 -30.41 5.39 -7.38
N ARG A 786 -31.22 4.41 -7.77
CA ARG A 786 -32.25 4.56 -8.79
C ARG A 786 -33.38 5.44 -8.27
N ARG A 787 -33.91 6.32 -9.13
CA ARG A 787 -35.18 7.00 -8.92
C ARG A 787 -36.30 6.02 -9.27
N ASP A 788 -36.90 5.39 -8.26
CA ASP A 788 -38.11 4.62 -8.46
C ASP A 788 -39.30 5.60 -8.48
N GLU A 789 -40.15 5.57 -9.51
CA GLU A 789 -41.44 6.29 -9.45
C GLU A 789 -42.26 5.70 -8.31
N GLU A 790 -42.60 6.52 -7.31
CA GLU A 790 -43.46 6.08 -6.21
C GLU A 790 -44.79 5.55 -6.78
N ALA A 791 -45.08 4.27 -6.53
CA ALA A 791 -46.45 3.79 -6.63
C ALA A 791 -47.32 4.64 -5.69
N PRO A 792 -48.49 5.15 -6.13
CA PRO A 792 -49.28 6.07 -5.33
C PRO A 792 -49.65 5.43 -4.00
N SER A 793 -49.18 6.03 -2.91
CA SER A 793 -49.45 5.61 -1.54
C SER A 793 -50.96 5.48 -1.33
N LYS A 794 -51.44 4.30 -0.94
CA LYS A 794 -52.81 4.15 -0.42
C LYS A 794 -52.98 5.09 0.77
N PRO A 795 -54.07 5.88 0.85
CA PRO A 795 -54.28 6.80 1.96
C PRO A 795 -54.43 6.01 3.27
N GLN A 796 -53.63 6.36 4.28
CA GLN A 796 -53.79 5.83 5.63
C GLN A 796 -55.11 6.35 6.26
N PRO A 797 -55.80 5.55 7.11
CA PRO A 797 -56.96 6.03 7.84
C PRO A 797 -56.51 7.02 8.92
N SER A 798 -57.09 8.22 8.91
CA SER A 798 -56.87 9.24 9.94
C SER A 798 -57.37 8.76 11.31
N ALA A 799 -56.46 8.65 12.28
CA ALA A 799 -56.80 8.50 13.68
C ALA A 799 -57.07 9.89 14.30
N SER A 800 -58.33 10.19 14.59
CA SER A 800 -58.76 11.37 15.35
C SER A 800 -58.68 11.12 16.86
N LEU A 801 -57.83 11.89 17.56
CA LEU A 801 -57.79 12.01 19.02
C LEU A 801 -58.98 12.87 19.51
N GLY A 802 -59.63 12.40 20.58
CA GLY A 802 -60.93 12.87 21.03
C GLY A 802 -60.99 14.11 21.93
N GLY A 803 -62.22 14.44 22.33
CA GLY A 803 -62.57 15.37 23.39
C GLY A 803 -64.10 15.35 23.61
N ALA A 804 -64.55 14.75 24.71
CA ALA A 804 -65.94 14.86 25.20
C ALA A 804 -66.21 16.28 25.75
N PRO A 805 -67.48 16.72 25.87
CA PRO A 805 -68.23 16.40 27.09
C PRO A 805 -69.75 16.10 26.89
N GLU A 806 -70.31 15.58 27.98
CA GLU A 806 -71.71 15.27 28.33
C GLU A 806 -72.83 16.06 27.63
N ALA A 807 -73.89 15.36 27.22
CA ALA A 807 -75.26 15.61 27.68
C ALA A 807 -76.25 14.52 27.20
N ALA A 808 -77.29 14.36 28.00
CA ALA A 808 -78.38 13.38 28.00
C ALA A 808 -79.19 13.15 26.70
N ASP A 809 -79.86 11.99 26.77
CA ASP A 809 -81.20 11.65 26.29
C ASP A 809 -81.45 11.11 24.86
N ASP A 810 -82.10 9.94 24.94
CA ASP A 810 -83.24 9.46 24.18
C ASP A 810 -83.08 8.63 22.90
N HIS A 811 -83.77 7.48 23.03
CA HIS A 811 -84.46 6.66 22.04
C HIS A 811 -83.72 5.57 21.25
N MET A 812 -84.02 4.33 21.69
CA MET A 812 -84.35 3.17 20.85
C MET A 812 -84.79 3.54 19.42
N ASP A 813 -84.22 2.88 18.41
CA ASP A 813 -84.96 1.83 17.71
C ASP A 813 -84.10 0.97 16.77
N THR A 814 -84.54 -0.26 16.65
CA THR A 814 -84.07 -1.40 15.86
C THR A 814 -84.12 -1.19 14.34
N ASN A 815 -83.07 -1.63 13.64
CA ASN A 815 -83.16 -2.68 12.60
C ASN A 815 -81.76 -3.07 12.09
#